data_AF-A0A2I0XCK4-F1
#
_entry.id   AF-A0A2I0XCK4-F1
#
_cell.length_a   1.000
_cell.length_b   1.000
_cell.length_c   1.000
_cell.angle_alpha   90.00
_cell.angle_beta   90.00
_cell.angle_gamma   90.00
#
_symmetry.space_group_name_H-M   'P 1'
#
loop_
_entity.id
_entity.type
_entity.pdbx_description
1 polymer ?
#
loop_
_entity_poly.entity_id
_entity_poly.type
_entity_poly.pdbx_seq_one_letter_code
_entity_poly.pdbx_strand_id
1 'polypeptide(L)'
;MEELDEVPQLIHGVLEVTIFEANHLHHLLHGTIIKVEESIEKALHLHAVAHRKLYATVDIGIARLARTREVEFHSTNPKWNESFRIYCAHTSSSIHISIKNQLLVSGKVVGRAKIPIHGILESKLVEGWFNLYDDDGHRVKEAQVRVSLKFFEASSDRFWNSGIRLPEFTGIPNSYFPERTGCEVTLYQNAHLSNNFQPKIHLYGHKLYNPRRVWEDLYIAISEAKHFIYVAGWSVNVNITLIRDPERMIPGAAGVSIGELLKKKADDGVLVLVMVWQDRTSVSLLGNAGLMKTHDEETLNFFEGSNVKCFLCPRNADPSLTAVQHVEVNAEFTHHQKTVSLDVAEVGSNRARRVVSFIGGIDLSDGRYDDEKHTLFGKLDTAYANDFLQNNFPGASLRLGGPREPWHDLHSKLEGPAALDVLTNFEQRWKKLSPEELSNCLLNIQDKPDVFPLPSNLTTGESWNVQVFRSIDDSSVIGFPSNPVEASKMGLTNGKNITIDQSIHSGYIEAIRRAKRFIYIENQYFMGSSSSWKQDQDTGCLNLVPIEIALKIASKIKIGERFTAYIITPMWPEGIPEGGVVQAILHWYRLTMEMMYGIIAKAIEEAGLAGKTHPTDYLNFFCLGNREIKRPGEYVPPDKPEPETNYWKAQVNRRFLIYVHAKLMIVDDEYVIIGSANLNQRSLAGDRDTEIAHGSYQPAYLNAEHGQARGLVHGYRMSLWYEHFMSHHPGLHRVFLEPESLECVRAVRSITENLWEKYIGDEVVNLPGHLLPFPVRVSAEGELSELTADGCFPDTKASIKGDGSLKSLAIPPMVTN
;
A
#
# COMPACT_ATOMS: atom_id res chain seq x y z
N MET A 1 -25.24 -29.10 -29.38
CA MET A 1 -25.42 -28.06 -28.36
C MET A 1 -24.99 -26.78 -29.02
N GLU A 2 -25.95 -25.96 -29.42
CA GLU A 2 -25.73 -24.66 -30.04
C GLU A 2 -24.84 -23.81 -29.12
N GLU A 3 -23.87 -23.12 -29.71
CA GLU A 3 -23.10 -22.06 -29.08
C GLU A 3 -24.07 -20.96 -28.63
N LEU A 4 -24.56 -21.08 -27.40
CA LEU A 4 -24.99 -19.90 -26.66
C LEU A 4 -23.75 -19.01 -26.60
N ASP A 5 -23.77 -17.88 -27.31
CA ASP A 5 -22.79 -16.80 -27.11
C ASP A 5 -22.66 -16.59 -25.60
N GLU A 6 -21.53 -17.02 -25.03
CA GLU A 6 -21.35 -17.05 -23.58
C GLU A 6 -21.26 -15.60 -23.09
N VAL A 7 -22.39 -15.05 -22.66
CA VAL A 7 -22.48 -13.69 -22.14
C VAL A 7 -21.50 -13.53 -20.96
N PRO A 8 -20.60 -12.54 -20.98
CA PRO A 8 -19.68 -12.31 -19.87
C PRO A 8 -20.43 -12.04 -18.56
N GLN A 9 -20.00 -12.66 -17.47
CA GLN A 9 -20.61 -12.54 -16.15
C GLN A 9 -19.58 -12.04 -15.13
N LEU A 10 -20.06 -11.30 -14.13
CA LEU A 10 -19.22 -10.84 -13.02
C LEU A 10 -18.91 -12.01 -12.08
N ILE A 11 -17.63 -12.26 -11.87
CA ILE A 11 -17.08 -13.26 -10.97
C ILE A 11 -16.54 -12.51 -9.75
N HIS A 12 -17.44 -12.20 -8.80
CA HIS A 12 -17.11 -11.48 -7.56
C HIS A 12 -17.19 -12.40 -6.34
N GLY A 13 -16.03 -12.77 -5.80
CA GLY A 13 -15.97 -13.80 -4.77
C GLY A 13 -14.59 -14.37 -4.55
N VAL A 14 -14.54 -15.65 -4.19
CA VAL A 14 -13.33 -16.43 -4.00
C VAL A 14 -13.41 -17.67 -4.87
N LEU A 15 -12.39 -17.87 -5.71
CA LEU A 15 -12.20 -19.05 -6.51
C LEU A 15 -11.14 -19.94 -5.87
N GLU A 16 -11.55 -21.13 -5.40
CA GLU A 16 -10.64 -22.19 -5.03
C GLU A 16 -10.31 -23.04 -6.26
N VAL A 17 -9.03 -23.17 -6.59
CA VAL A 17 -8.54 -23.92 -7.75
C VAL A 17 -7.46 -24.89 -7.31
N THR A 18 -7.60 -26.16 -7.66
CA THR A 18 -6.51 -27.14 -7.59
C THR A 18 -6.11 -27.57 -9.00
N ILE A 19 -4.82 -27.42 -9.33
CA ILE A 19 -4.24 -27.93 -10.58
C ILE A 19 -3.44 -29.18 -10.25
N PHE A 20 -3.93 -30.34 -10.68
CA PHE A 20 -3.32 -31.62 -10.34
C PHE A 20 -2.18 -31.97 -11.29
N GLU A 21 -2.49 -32.19 -12.56
CA GLU A 21 -1.57 -32.73 -13.56
C GLU A 21 -2.06 -32.45 -14.99
N ALA A 22 -1.18 -32.58 -15.97
CA ALA A 22 -1.53 -32.56 -17.39
C ALA A 22 -0.94 -33.76 -18.12
N ASN A 23 -1.64 -34.28 -19.13
CA ASN A 23 -1.24 -35.49 -19.85
C ASN A 23 -1.16 -35.28 -21.37
N HIS A 24 -0.54 -36.24 -22.05
CA HIS A 24 -0.39 -36.28 -23.51
C HIS A 24 0.31 -35.05 -24.16
N LEU A 25 1.14 -34.34 -23.40
CA LEU A 25 1.89 -33.17 -23.88
C LEU A 25 3.09 -33.48 -24.80
N HIS A 26 3.48 -34.76 -24.90
CA HIS A 26 4.69 -35.21 -25.61
C HIS A 26 4.66 -34.94 -27.12
N HIS A 27 3.48 -34.95 -27.76
CA HIS A 27 3.35 -34.70 -29.20
C HIS A 27 3.63 -33.24 -29.60
N LEU A 28 3.34 -32.28 -28.73
CA LEU A 28 3.53 -30.84 -28.97
C LEU A 28 5.00 -30.42 -28.89
N LEU A 29 5.71 -31.03 -27.95
CA LEU A 29 7.06 -30.68 -27.59
C LEU A 29 8.10 -31.31 -28.55
N HIS A 30 7.71 -32.31 -29.34
CA HIS A 30 8.58 -32.98 -30.32
C HIS A 30 8.46 -32.46 -31.78
N GLY A 31 7.42 -31.68 -32.13
CA GLY A 31 7.03 -31.50 -33.54
C GLY A 31 7.69 -30.37 -34.35
N THR A 32 8.19 -29.29 -33.72
CA THR A 32 8.65 -28.10 -34.51
C THR A 32 9.76 -27.29 -33.85
N ILE A 33 9.92 -27.38 -32.53
CA ILE A 33 10.84 -26.53 -31.74
C ILE A 33 12.28 -27.11 -31.70
N ILE A 34 12.42 -28.44 -31.81
CA ILE A 34 13.70 -29.16 -31.68
C ILE A 34 14.75 -28.70 -32.70
N LYS A 35 14.36 -28.43 -33.96
CA LYS A 35 15.34 -28.12 -35.02
C LYS A 35 16.03 -26.75 -34.87
N VAL A 36 15.33 -25.76 -34.30
CA VAL A 36 15.87 -24.40 -34.15
C VAL A 36 16.76 -24.33 -32.89
N GLU A 37 16.33 -24.94 -31.79
CA GLU A 37 17.10 -25.01 -30.54
C GLU A 37 18.38 -25.84 -30.68
N GLU A 38 18.30 -27.03 -31.31
CA GLU A 38 19.48 -27.85 -31.59
C GLU A 38 20.52 -27.12 -32.46
N SER A 39 20.06 -26.23 -33.36
CA SER A 39 20.94 -25.45 -34.23
C SER A 39 21.66 -24.33 -33.47
N ILE A 40 21.00 -23.71 -32.49
CA ILE A 40 21.57 -22.65 -31.63
C ILE A 40 22.52 -23.25 -30.59
N GLU A 41 22.18 -24.38 -29.97
CA GLU A 41 23.03 -25.09 -29.01
C GLU A 41 24.33 -25.58 -29.64
N LYS A 42 24.27 -26.06 -30.89
CA LYS A 42 25.46 -26.45 -31.67
C LYS A 42 26.36 -25.27 -32.01
N ALA A 43 25.78 -24.09 -32.20
CA ALA A 43 26.52 -22.86 -32.47
C ALA A 43 27.17 -22.26 -31.21
N LEU A 44 26.63 -22.55 -30.02
CA LEU A 44 27.06 -21.98 -28.74
C LEU A 44 27.81 -22.97 -27.81
N HIS A 45 28.04 -24.22 -28.23
CA HIS A 45 28.73 -25.26 -27.44
C HIS A 45 28.12 -25.54 -26.04
N LEU A 46 26.81 -25.41 -25.90
CA LEU A 46 26.10 -25.72 -24.65
C LEU A 46 25.76 -27.22 -24.62
N HIS A 47 26.48 -28.00 -23.81
CA HIS A 47 26.33 -29.47 -23.72
C HIS A 47 25.27 -29.97 -22.73
N ALA A 48 24.31 -29.14 -22.32
CA ALA A 48 23.23 -29.55 -21.43
C ALA A 48 21.90 -29.50 -22.18
N VAL A 49 21.22 -30.64 -22.31
CA VAL A 49 19.80 -30.67 -22.71
C VAL A 49 19.06 -29.77 -21.73
N ALA A 50 18.55 -28.62 -22.18
CA ALA A 50 17.73 -27.77 -21.34
C ALA A 50 16.49 -28.57 -20.90
N HIS A 51 16.45 -29.01 -19.64
CA HIS A 51 15.26 -29.64 -19.08
C HIS A 51 14.09 -28.67 -19.21
N ARG A 52 13.09 -29.02 -20.04
CA ARG A 52 11.92 -28.19 -20.28
C ARG A 52 11.14 -28.03 -18.98
N LYS A 53 10.93 -26.79 -18.54
CA LYS A 53 10.18 -26.49 -17.33
C LYS A 53 8.75 -26.10 -17.70
N LEU A 54 7.79 -26.85 -17.18
CA LEU A 54 6.36 -26.58 -17.38
C LEU A 54 5.73 -25.97 -16.14
N TYR A 55 4.79 -25.06 -16.36
CA TYR A 55 3.93 -24.52 -15.31
C TYR A 55 2.52 -24.29 -15.86
N ALA A 56 1.55 -24.20 -14.97
CA ALA A 56 0.17 -23.85 -15.30
C ALA A 56 -0.17 -22.46 -14.75
N THR A 57 -1.13 -21.79 -15.39
CA THR A 57 -1.64 -20.48 -14.99
C THR A 57 -3.16 -20.49 -14.97
N VAL A 58 -3.75 -19.73 -14.04
CA VAL A 58 -5.18 -19.46 -13.96
C VAL A 58 -5.41 -18.03 -14.42
N ASP A 59 -6.14 -17.86 -15.53
CA ASP A 59 -6.46 -16.56 -16.10
C ASP A 59 -8.00 -16.35 -16.15
N ILE A 60 -8.48 -15.16 -15.80
CA ILE A 60 -9.88 -14.73 -15.99
C ILE A 60 -9.87 -13.49 -16.88
N GLY A 61 -10.46 -13.61 -18.07
CA GLY A 61 -10.25 -12.62 -19.13
C GLY A 61 -8.75 -12.46 -19.42
N ILE A 62 -8.26 -11.22 -19.35
CA ILE A 62 -6.84 -10.90 -19.52
C ILE A 62 -6.04 -10.94 -18.20
N ALA A 63 -6.71 -11.09 -17.05
CA ALA A 63 -6.07 -11.04 -15.75
C ALA A 63 -5.49 -12.41 -15.39
N ARG A 64 -4.17 -12.46 -15.16
CA ARG A 64 -3.50 -13.64 -14.61
C ARG A 64 -3.57 -13.61 -13.09
N LEU A 65 -4.23 -14.59 -12.50
CA LEU A 65 -4.55 -14.58 -11.07
C LEU A 65 -3.71 -15.54 -10.25
N ALA A 66 -3.23 -16.63 -10.86
CA ALA A 66 -2.36 -17.58 -10.20
C ALA A 66 -1.44 -18.29 -11.20
N ARG A 67 -0.32 -18.81 -10.67
CA ARG A 67 0.57 -19.71 -11.39
C ARG A 67 1.09 -20.80 -10.48
N THR A 68 1.35 -21.98 -11.02
CA THR A 68 2.04 -23.05 -10.32
C THR A 68 3.55 -22.83 -10.31
N ARG A 69 4.24 -23.63 -9.50
CA ARG A 69 5.69 -23.78 -9.62
C ARG A 69 6.06 -24.45 -10.95
N GLU A 70 7.31 -24.24 -11.33
CA GLU A 70 7.91 -24.89 -12.49
C GLU A 70 8.27 -26.34 -12.14
N VAL A 71 7.88 -27.29 -13.00
CA VAL A 71 8.24 -28.71 -12.87
C VAL A 71 9.02 -29.17 -14.09
N GLU A 72 10.03 -30.01 -13.89
CA GLU A 72 10.78 -30.61 -14.99
C GLU A 72 9.90 -31.57 -15.78
N PHE A 73 9.90 -31.41 -17.10
CA PHE A 73 9.21 -32.31 -18.01
C PHE A 73 10.12 -33.51 -18.33
N HIS A 74 9.77 -34.67 -17.77
CA HIS A 74 10.34 -35.96 -18.17
C HIS A 74 9.36 -36.70 -19.09
N SER A 75 9.69 -37.93 -19.48
CA SER A 75 8.79 -38.82 -20.25
C SER A 75 7.43 -39.11 -19.58
N THR A 76 7.21 -38.60 -18.38
CA THR A 76 5.96 -38.67 -17.60
C THR A 76 5.17 -37.36 -17.66
N ASN A 77 3.86 -37.46 -17.43
CA ASN A 77 2.93 -36.34 -17.31
C ASN A 77 3.36 -35.36 -16.18
N PRO A 78 3.41 -34.02 -16.39
CA PRO A 78 3.70 -33.07 -15.33
C PRO A 78 2.63 -33.08 -14.24
N LYS A 79 3.07 -33.05 -12.97
CA LYS A 79 2.21 -33.02 -11.78
C LYS A 79 2.59 -31.83 -10.91
N TRP A 80 1.60 -31.01 -10.56
CA TRP A 80 1.76 -29.85 -9.68
C TRP A 80 1.14 -30.11 -8.31
N ASN A 81 -0.11 -30.59 -8.27
CA ASN A 81 -0.90 -30.76 -7.04
C ASN A 81 -0.93 -29.49 -6.18
N GLU A 82 -1.09 -28.33 -6.83
CA GLU A 82 -1.08 -27.03 -6.17
C GLU A 82 -2.49 -26.47 -6.08
N SER A 83 -2.82 -25.87 -4.93
CA SER A 83 -4.12 -25.28 -4.66
C SER A 83 -4.01 -23.79 -4.37
N PHE A 84 -4.90 -23.02 -4.96
CA PHE A 84 -4.95 -21.57 -4.88
C PHE A 84 -6.31 -21.14 -4.35
N ARG A 85 -6.30 -20.15 -3.45
CA ARG A 85 -7.50 -19.41 -3.05
C ARG A 85 -7.38 -18.01 -3.62
N ILE A 86 -8.16 -17.73 -4.66
CA ILE A 86 -8.01 -16.54 -5.50
C ILE A 86 -9.18 -15.59 -5.23
N TYR A 87 -8.89 -14.36 -4.83
CA TYR A 87 -9.92 -13.32 -4.83
C TYR A 87 -10.25 -12.90 -6.26
N CYS A 88 -11.53 -12.81 -6.58
CA CYS A 88 -11.99 -12.45 -7.92
C CYS A 88 -12.94 -11.25 -7.86
N ALA A 89 -12.76 -10.34 -8.81
CA ALA A 89 -13.70 -9.30 -9.17
C ALA A 89 -13.51 -8.97 -10.66
N HIS A 90 -13.81 -9.94 -11.54
CA HIS A 90 -13.58 -9.82 -12.98
C HIS A 90 -14.83 -10.17 -13.77
N THR A 91 -15.00 -9.57 -14.95
CA THR A 91 -16.07 -9.95 -15.88
C THR A 91 -15.49 -10.83 -16.98
N SER A 92 -16.00 -12.06 -17.14
CA SER A 92 -15.55 -13.00 -18.17
C SER A 92 -16.63 -14.04 -18.46
N SER A 93 -16.56 -14.68 -19.62
CA SER A 93 -17.41 -15.81 -19.98
C SER A 93 -16.82 -17.17 -19.57
N SER A 94 -15.51 -17.22 -19.33
CA SER A 94 -14.79 -18.44 -18.99
C SER A 94 -13.57 -18.19 -18.10
N ILE A 95 -13.13 -19.25 -17.43
CA ILE A 95 -11.84 -19.36 -16.74
C ILE A 95 -10.90 -20.15 -17.64
N HIS A 96 -9.67 -19.68 -17.77
CA HIS A 96 -8.65 -20.33 -18.60
C HIS A 96 -7.56 -20.94 -17.74
N ILE A 97 -7.25 -22.21 -18.02
CA ILE A 97 -6.08 -22.90 -17.46
C ILE A 97 -5.07 -23.08 -18.60
N SER A 98 -4.01 -22.29 -18.59
CA SER A 98 -2.97 -22.36 -19.63
C SER A 98 -1.75 -23.12 -19.13
N ILE A 99 -1.32 -24.16 -19.86
CA ILE A 99 -0.04 -24.83 -19.66
C ILE A 99 1.02 -24.11 -20.49
N LYS A 100 2.15 -23.77 -19.88
CA LYS A 100 3.22 -22.99 -20.50
C LYS A 100 4.56 -23.68 -20.33
N ASN A 101 5.39 -23.56 -21.36
CA ASN A 101 6.79 -23.98 -21.33
C ASN A 101 7.68 -22.75 -21.16
N GLN A 102 8.49 -22.74 -20.10
CA GLN A 102 9.43 -21.65 -19.84
C GLN A 102 10.64 -21.79 -20.76
N LEU A 103 10.77 -20.89 -21.74
CA LEU A 103 11.98 -20.72 -22.54
C LEU A 103 12.83 -19.58 -21.97
N LEU A 104 14.10 -19.50 -22.39
CA LEU A 104 15.09 -18.50 -21.91
C LEU A 104 14.64 -17.04 -22.05
N VAL A 105 13.73 -16.72 -22.98
CA VAL A 105 13.32 -15.33 -23.29
C VAL A 105 11.81 -15.07 -23.11
N SER A 106 10.95 -16.09 -23.18
CA SER A 106 9.52 -15.96 -22.83
C SER A 106 8.83 -17.33 -22.67
N GLY A 107 7.75 -17.39 -21.87
CA GLY A 107 6.96 -18.61 -21.73
C GLY A 107 6.03 -18.82 -22.93
N LYS A 108 6.19 -19.93 -23.66
CA LYS A 108 5.30 -20.29 -24.78
C LYS A 108 4.09 -21.09 -24.27
N VAL A 109 2.88 -20.71 -24.68
CA VAL A 109 1.66 -21.49 -24.38
C VAL A 109 1.74 -22.82 -25.11
N VAL A 110 1.61 -23.91 -24.36
CA VAL A 110 1.57 -25.29 -24.86
C VAL A 110 0.13 -25.68 -25.22
N GLY A 111 -0.82 -25.21 -24.41
CA GLY A 111 -2.24 -25.33 -24.67
C GLY A 111 -3.07 -24.71 -23.55
N ARG A 112 -4.33 -24.40 -23.83
CA ARG A 112 -5.26 -23.72 -22.92
C ARG A 112 -6.56 -24.51 -22.80
N ALA A 113 -6.99 -24.81 -21.59
CA ALA A 113 -8.34 -25.29 -21.32
C ALA A 113 -9.26 -24.08 -21.06
N LYS A 114 -10.39 -24.02 -21.75
CA LYS A 114 -11.47 -23.05 -21.53
C LYS A 114 -12.58 -23.71 -20.71
N ILE A 115 -12.88 -23.16 -19.54
CA ILE A 115 -13.90 -23.67 -18.62
C ILE A 115 -15.02 -22.63 -18.52
N PRO A 116 -16.23 -22.91 -19.06
CA PRO A 116 -17.36 -21.98 -19.04
C PRO A 116 -17.79 -21.57 -17.64
N ILE A 117 -18.13 -20.29 -17.46
CA ILE A 117 -18.43 -19.74 -16.12
C ILE A 117 -19.78 -20.19 -15.56
N HIS A 118 -20.76 -20.48 -16.42
CA HIS A 118 -22.13 -20.85 -16.02
C HIS A 118 -22.14 -22.06 -15.05
N GLY A 119 -21.30 -23.07 -15.28
CA GLY A 119 -21.22 -24.24 -14.40
C GLY A 119 -20.53 -23.98 -13.06
N ILE A 120 -19.75 -22.90 -12.96
CA ILE A 120 -18.92 -22.55 -11.80
C ILE A 120 -19.70 -21.66 -10.81
N LEU A 121 -20.48 -20.69 -11.30
CA LEU A 121 -21.22 -19.75 -10.46
C LEU A 121 -22.38 -20.38 -9.69
N GLU A 122 -22.87 -21.54 -10.13
CA GLU A 122 -23.88 -22.33 -9.40
C GLU A 122 -23.34 -22.96 -8.09
N SER A 123 -22.14 -22.58 -7.64
CA SER A 123 -21.44 -23.12 -6.46
C SER A 123 -21.22 -24.65 -6.50
N LYS A 124 -21.27 -25.24 -7.69
CA LYS A 124 -21.00 -26.66 -7.92
C LYS A 124 -19.49 -26.87 -8.03
N LEU A 125 -19.02 -27.96 -7.42
CA LEU A 125 -17.64 -28.42 -7.64
C LEU A 125 -17.48 -28.85 -9.09
N VAL A 126 -16.57 -28.20 -9.82
CA VAL A 126 -16.21 -28.56 -11.19
C VAL A 126 -14.87 -29.27 -11.13
N GLU A 127 -14.87 -30.60 -11.19
CA GLU A 127 -13.66 -31.42 -11.18
C GLU A 127 -13.63 -32.37 -12.37
N GLY A 128 -12.48 -32.44 -13.05
CA GLY A 128 -12.30 -33.40 -14.13
C GLY A 128 -11.10 -33.10 -15.03
N TRP A 129 -11.05 -33.80 -16.16
CA TRP A 129 -10.08 -33.60 -17.23
C TRP A 129 -10.66 -32.68 -18.30
N PHE A 130 -9.92 -31.63 -18.64
CA PHE A 130 -10.30 -30.64 -19.64
C PHE A 130 -9.33 -30.67 -20.80
N ASN A 131 -9.85 -30.68 -22.02
CA ASN A 131 -9.03 -30.66 -23.23
C ASN A 131 -8.29 -29.34 -23.36
N LEU A 132 -7.03 -29.42 -23.82
CA LEU A 132 -6.24 -28.26 -24.19
C LEU A 132 -6.46 -27.90 -25.65
N TYR A 133 -6.48 -26.60 -25.94
CA TYR A 133 -6.60 -26.02 -27.27
C TYR A 133 -5.41 -25.09 -27.53
N ASP A 134 -5.01 -24.94 -28.79
CA ASP A 134 -4.00 -23.96 -29.19
C ASP A 134 -4.62 -22.56 -29.33
N ASP A 135 -3.79 -21.57 -29.69
CA ASP A 135 -4.25 -20.18 -29.81
C ASP A 135 -5.22 -19.98 -31.00
N ASP A 136 -5.24 -20.91 -31.97
CA ASP A 136 -6.20 -20.93 -33.09
C ASP A 136 -7.50 -21.66 -32.72
N GLY A 137 -7.63 -22.15 -31.49
CA GLY A 137 -8.81 -22.86 -30.99
C GLY A 137 -8.89 -24.32 -31.45
N HIS A 138 -7.85 -24.86 -32.07
CA HIS A 138 -7.81 -26.27 -32.44
C HIS A 138 -7.47 -27.12 -31.22
N ARG A 139 -8.16 -28.25 -31.09
CA ARG A 139 -7.89 -29.20 -30.01
C ARG A 139 -6.48 -29.75 -30.15
N VAL A 140 -5.70 -29.59 -29.09
CA VAL A 140 -4.38 -30.17 -28.97
C VAL A 140 -4.51 -31.68 -28.78
N LYS A 141 -3.86 -32.44 -29.66
CA LYS A 141 -3.97 -33.90 -29.78
C LYS A 141 -3.94 -34.64 -28.43
N GLU A 142 -5.12 -35.09 -27.98
CA GLU A 142 -5.36 -35.83 -26.73
C GLU A 142 -4.86 -35.14 -25.44
N ALA A 143 -4.34 -33.92 -25.51
CA ALA A 143 -3.77 -33.24 -24.37
C ALA A 143 -4.85 -32.70 -23.45
N GLN A 144 -4.73 -32.99 -22.16
CA GLN A 144 -5.70 -32.58 -21.16
C GLN A 144 -5.00 -32.10 -19.88
N VAL A 145 -5.70 -31.28 -19.12
CA VAL A 145 -5.32 -30.86 -17.76
C VAL A 145 -6.41 -31.29 -16.78
N ARG A 146 -6.01 -31.84 -15.65
CA ARG A 146 -6.91 -32.19 -14.55
C ARG A 146 -6.94 -31.06 -13.54
N VAL A 147 -8.12 -30.51 -13.30
CA VAL A 147 -8.35 -29.42 -12.34
C VAL A 147 -9.60 -29.65 -11.50
N SER A 148 -9.65 -29.01 -10.34
CA SER A 148 -10.84 -28.86 -9.51
C SER A 148 -11.07 -27.38 -9.24
N LEU A 149 -12.27 -26.87 -9.49
CA LEU A 149 -12.65 -25.48 -9.27
C LEU A 149 -13.92 -25.42 -8.41
N LYS A 150 -13.92 -24.52 -7.45
CA LYS A 150 -15.10 -24.15 -6.67
C LYS A 150 -15.12 -22.66 -6.44
N PHE A 151 -16.24 -22.03 -6.76
CA PHE A 151 -16.44 -20.60 -6.55
C PHE A 151 -17.38 -20.34 -5.38
N PHE A 152 -17.04 -19.33 -4.59
CA PHE A 152 -17.83 -18.82 -3.49
C PHE A 152 -18.11 -17.35 -3.75
N GLU A 153 -19.38 -17.02 -3.98
CA GLU A 153 -19.80 -15.64 -4.22
C GLU A 153 -19.52 -14.76 -2.99
N ALA A 154 -19.01 -13.54 -3.20
CA ALA A 154 -18.64 -12.63 -2.12
C ALA A 154 -19.82 -12.32 -1.19
N SER A 155 -21.01 -12.07 -1.74
CA SER A 155 -22.23 -11.78 -0.96
C SER A 155 -22.79 -12.99 -0.21
N SER A 156 -22.38 -14.20 -0.56
CA SER A 156 -22.76 -15.43 0.13
C SER A 156 -21.84 -15.76 1.31
N ASP A 157 -20.71 -15.04 1.47
CA ASP A 157 -19.87 -15.16 2.66
C ASP A 157 -20.62 -14.63 3.89
N ARG A 158 -20.65 -15.42 4.98
CA ARG A 158 -21.33 -15.03 6.23
C ARG A 158 -20.81 -13.74 6.88
N PHE A 159 -19.60 -13.32 6.51
CA PHE A 159 -18.94 -12.11 6.97
C PHE A 159 -19.09 -10.92 6.01
N TRP A 160 -19.72 -11.13 4.85
CA TRP A 160 -20.04 -10.03 3.96
C TRP A 160 -21.00 -9.04 4.64
N ASN A 161 -20.70 -7.73 4.54
CA ASN A 161 -21.55 -6.66 5.12
C ASN A 161 -21.80 -6.84 6.64
N SER A 162 -20.89 -7.51 7.35
CA SER A 162 -21.11 -7.91 8.75
C SER A 162 -20.42 -7.03 9.78
N GLY A 163 -19.44 -6.20 9.36
CA GLY A 163 -18.42 -5.64 10.26
C GLY A 163 -17.56 -6.73 10.91
N ILE A 164 -16.84 -6.38 11.96
CA ILE A 164 -16.19 -7.33 12.86
C ILE A 164 -17.23 -7.92 13.81
N ARG A 165 -17.35 -9.26 13.83
CA ARG A 165 -18.27 -9.99 14.72
C ARG A 165 -17.50 -10.99 15.55
N LEU A 166 -17.63 -10.89 16.87
CA LEU A 166 -16.97 -11.79 17.82
C LEU A 166 -18.00 -12.77 18.42
N PRO A 167 -17.62 -14.04 18.64
CA PRO A 167 -16.27 -14.60 18.55
C PRO A 167 -15.89 -15.14 17.16
N GLU A 168 -16.70 -14.94 16.11
CA GLU A 168 -16.51 -15.60 14.81
C GLU A 168 -15.34 -15.04 13.98
N PHE A 169 -14.98 -13.77 14.18
CA PHE A 169 -13.80 -13.15 13.58
C PHE A 169 -12.57 -13.52 14.39
N THR A 170 -11.60 -14.17 13.74
CA THR A 170 -10.35 -14.64 14.32
C THR A 170 -9.16 -14.16 13.51
N GLY A 171 -9.26 -12.94 12.98
CA GLY A 171 -8.37 -12.42 11.96
C GLY A 171 -8.73 -12.82 10.53
N ILE A 172 -7.97 -12.25 9.60
CA ILE A 172 -8.06 -12.51 8.18
C ILE A 172 -7.47 -13.90 7.90
N PRO A 173 -8.22 -14.78 7.23
CA PRO A 173 -7.78 -16.16 6.97
C PRO A 173 -6.64 -16.19 5.96
N ASN A 174 -5.88 -17.29 5.95
CA ASN A 174 -4.78 -17.52 5.00
C ASN A 174 -3.80 -16.33 4.97
N SER A 175 -3.18 -16.06 6.12
CA SER A 175 -2.12 -15.05 6.26
C SER A 175 -0.93 -15.66 6.98
N TYR A 176 0.28 -15.17 6.67
CA TYR A 176 1.52 -15.68 7.27
C TYR A 176 1.56 -15.45 8.78
N PHE A 177 1.20 -14.25 9.22
CA PHE A 177 1.06 -13.94 10.64
C PHE A 177 -0.42 -14.07 11.07
N PRO A 178 -0.70 -14.78 12.17
CA PRO A 178 -2.05 -14.87 12.71
C PRO A 178 -2.44 -13.58 13.43
N GLU A 179 -3.72 -13.43 13.73
CA GLU A 179 -4.18 -12.40 14.67
C GLU A 179 -3.59 -12.64 16.08
N ARG A 180 -3.19 -11.55 16.72
CA ARG A 180 -2.67 -11.50 18.09
C ARG A 180 -3.66 -10.74 18.97
N THR A 181 -3.98 -11.31 20.12
CA THR A 181 -4.82 -10.67 21.15
C THR A 181 -3.95 -10.06 22.25
N GLY A 182 -4.53 -9.22 23.11
CA GLY A 182 -3.80 -8.61 24.23
C GLY A 182 -2.71 -7.64 23.78
N CYS A 183 -2.89 -7.00 22.62
CA CYS A 183 -1.97 -5.98 22.12
C CYS A 183 -2.40 -4.58 22.56
N GLU A 184 -1.51 -3.62 22.40
CA GLU A 184 -1.84 -2.19 22.42
C GLU A 184 -1.37 -1.53 21.12
N VAL A 185 -2.18 -0.59 20.62
CA VAL A 185 -1.87 0.18 19.42
C VAL A 185 -1.94 1.67 19.76
N THR A 186 -0.86 2.38 19.50
CA THR A 186 -0.86 3.85 19.46
C THR A 186 -0.90 4.29 18.00
N LEU A 187 -1.93 5.06 17.62
CA LEU A 187 -2.09 5.63 16.28
C LEU A 187 -1.51 7.06 16.28
N TYR A 188 -0.64 7.36 15.32
CA TYR A 188 0.02 8.66 15.19
C TYR A 188 -0.45 9.39 13.94
N GLN A 189 -0.73 10.68 14.09
CA GLN A 189 -1.10 11.60 13.03
C GLN A 189 0.06 12.59 12.87
N ASN A 190 0.65 12.63 11.67
CA ASN A 190 1.90 13.32 11.36
C ASN A 190 3.09 12.86 12.22
N ALA A 191 4.27 13.46 11.99
CA ALA A 191 5.44 13.21 12.83
C ALA A 191 5.33 13.87 14.22
N HIS A 192 4.68 15.04 14.25
CA HIS A 192 4.50 15.89 15.42
C HIS A 192 3.10 16.50 15.46
N LEU A 193 2.68 17.00 16.63
CA LEU A 193 1.47 17.80 16.80
C LEU A 193 1.74 18.92 17.80
N SER A 194 1.31 20.14 17.52
CA SER A 194 1.55 21.26 18.43
C SER A 194 0.80 21.11 19.75
N ASN A 195 1.21 21.84 20.79
CA ASN A 195 0.49 21.88 22.08
C ASN A 195 -0.96 22.39 21.95
N ASN A 196 -1.26 23.16 20.90
CA ASN A 196 -2.56 23.77 20.67
C ASN A 196 -3.54 22.82 19.95
N PHE A 197 -3.06 21.71 19.39
CA PHE A 197 -3.91 20.70 18.79
C PHE A 197 -4.54 19.83 19.89
N GLN A 198 -5.70 20.27 20.38
CA GLN A 198 -6.45 19.59 21.45
C GLN A 198 -7.93 19.45 21.05
N PRO A 199 -8.25 18.61 20.05
CA PRO A 199 -9.62 18.40 19.64
C PRO A 199 -10.44 17.75 20.78
N LYS A 200 -11.62 18.30 21.07
CA LYS A 200 -12.53 17.78 22.11
C LYS A 200 -13.37 16.61 21.59
N ILE A 201 -12.72 15.49 21.33
CA ILE A 201 -13.35 14.28 20.78
C ILE A 201 -13.68 13.32 21.92
N HIS A 202 -14.96 12.97 22.06
CA HIS A 202 -15.43 12.07 23.09
C HIS A 202 -15.43 10.63 22.60
N LEU A 203 -14.81 9.75 23.38
CA LEU A 203 -14.85 8.30 23.24
C LEU A 203 -15.97 7.72 24.11
N TYR A 204 -16.18 6.41 23.99
CA TYR A 204 -17.05 5.67 24.89
C TYR A 204 -16.69 5.92 26.36
N GLY A 205 -17.71 6.05 27.22
CA GLY A 205 -17.52 6.35 28.64
C GLY A 205 -17.05 7.78 28.93
N HIS A 206 -17.27 8.73 28.01
CA HIS A 206 -16.90 10.15 28.15
C HIS A 206 -15.41 10.44 28.29
N LYS A 207 -14.54 9.48 27.94
CA LYS A 207 -13.10 9.72 27.83
C LYS A 207 -12.82 10.66 26.66
N LEU A 208 -11.76 11.47 26.75
CA LEU A 208 -11.31 12.29 25.63
C LEU A 208 -10.22 11.55 24.84
N TYR A 209 -10.31 11.62 23.52
CA TYR A 209 -9.22 11.19 22.66
C TYR A 209 -8.01 12.11 22.86
N ASN A 210 -6.83 11.51 23.03
CA ASN A 210 -5.58 12.25 23.24
C ASN A 210 -4.57 11.83 22.17
N PRO A 211 -4.29 12.67 21.16
CA PRO A 211 -3.36 12.31 20.11
C PRO A 211 -1.92 12.24 20.64
N ARG A 212 -1.14 11.32 20.06
CA ARG A 212 0.26 11.03 20.43
C ARG A 212 1.21 11.54 19.34
N ARG A 213 2.52 11.56 19.63
CA ARG A 213 3.55 12.16 18.76
C ARG A 213 4.64 11.14 18.49
N VAL A 214 4.73 10.67 17.25
CA VAL A 214 5.57 9.51 16.91
C VAL A 214 7.05 9.79 17.13
N TRP A 215 7.57 10.95 16.72
CA TRP A 215 9.00 11.23 16.86
C TRP A 215 9.41 11.53 18.31
N GLU A 216 8.50 12.04 19.14
CA GLU A 216 8.70 12.13 20.59
C GLU A 216 8.76 10.74 21.23
N ASP A 217 7.72 9.91 21.00
CA ASP A 217 7.63 8.57 21.57
C ASP A 217 8.79 7.68 21.07
N LEU A 218 9.23 7.83 19.81
CA LEU A 218 10.37 7.11 19.24
C LEU A 218 11.71 7.56 19.83
N TYR A 219 11.94 8.87 19.99
CA TYR A 219 13.17 9.38 20.62
C TYR A 219 13.33 8.84 22.04
N ILE A 220 12.24 8.85 22.82
CA ILE A 220 12.20 8.31 24.18
C ILE A 220 12.52 6.81 24.15
N ALA A 221 11.84 6.06 23.28
CA ALA A 221 12.01 4.63 23.14
C ALA A 221 13.46 4.22 22.78
N ILE A 222 14.09 4.91 21.82
CA ILE A 222 15.50 4.69 21.45
C ILE A 222 16.43 5.04 22.62
N SER A 223 16.17 6.15 23.31
CA SER A 223 16.98 6.59 24.46
C SER A 223 16.94 5.55 25.60
N GLU A 224 15.78 4.96 25.84
CA GLU A 224 15.53 3.98 26.90
C GLU A 224 15.93 2.53 26.54
N ALA A 225 16.19 2.24 25.26
CA ALA A 225 16.61 0.91 24.81
C ALA A 225 17.87 0.42 25.54
N LYS A 226 17.92 -0.87 25.86
CA LYS A 226 19.00 -1.49 26.65
C LYS A 226 19.62 -2.72 26.00
N HIS A 227 18.94 -3.35 25.06
CA HIS A 227 19.42 -4.59 24.45
C HIS A 227 19.51 -4.51 22.95
N PHE A 228 18.50 -3.97 22.25
CA PHE A 228 18.55 -3.86 20.81
C PHE A 228 17.72 -2.71 20.24
N ILE A 229 18.15 -2.21 19.09
CA ILE A 229 17.41 -1.28 18.23
C ILE A 229 17.60 -1.73 16.79
N TYR A 230 16.51 -2.13 16.12
CA TYR A 230 16.49 -2.59 14.73
C TYR A 230 15.70 -1.61 13.88
N VAL A 231 16.35 -1.02 12.88
CA VAL A 231 15.78 0.00 11.99
C VAL A 231 15.75 -0.54 10.56
N ALA A 232 14.59 -0.53 9.94
CA ALA A 232 14.44 -0.72 8.49
C ALA A 232 13.73 0.50 7.89
N GLY A 233 14.24 1.00 6.77
CA GLY A 233 13.66 2.15 6.08
C GLY A 233 13.93 2.11 4.58
N TRP A 234 13.03 2.72 3.82
CA TRP A 234 13.28 3.02 2.42
C TRP A 234 14.40 4.07 2.31
N SER A 235 14.37 5.05 3.20
CA SER A 235 15.49 5.95 3.44
C SER A 235 15.66 6.22 4.92
N VAL A 236 16.92 6.28 5.36
CA VAL A 236 17.30 6.79 6.67
C VAL A 236 18.23 7.96 6.41
N ASN A 237 17.97 9.12 7.00
CA ASN A 237 18.86 10.25 6.99
C ASN A 237 19.43 10.43 8.39
N VAL A 238 20.70 10.07 8.58
CA VAL A 238 21.38 10.13 9.88
C VAL A 238 21.45 11.54 10.50
N ASN A 239 21.23 12.60 9.72
CA ASN A 239 21.39 13.98 10.17
C ASN A 239 20.10 14.60 10.73
N ILE A 240 18.93 13.97 10.56
CA ILE A 240 17.69 14.54 11.08
C ILE A 240 17.66 14.53 12.61
N THR A 241 16.99 15.53 13.18
CA THR A 241 16.67 15.59 14.60
C THR A 241 15.20 15.26 14.81
N LEU A 242 14.89 14.38 15.77
CA LEU A 242 13.51 13.94 16.04
C LEU A 242 12.71 15.00 16.83
N ILE A 243 13.37 15.70 17.75
CA ILE A 243 12.72 16.68 18.63
C ILE A 243 13.11 18.08 18.18
N ARG A 244 12.16 18.80 17.58
CA ARG A 244 12.42 20.13 17.00
C ARG A 244 11.58 21.25 17.62
N ASP A 245 10.45 20.92 18.24
CA ASP A 245 9.57 21.89 18.88
C ASP A 245 10.21 22.40 20.18
N PRO A 246 10.57 23.70 20.28
CA PRO A 246 11.19 24.25 21.47
C PRO A 246 10.27 24.18 22.71
N GLU A 247 8.94 24.22 22.54
CA GLU A 247 7.99 24.11 23.65
C GLU A 247 7.88 22.69 24.21
N ARG A 248 8.38 21.70 23.46
CA ARG A 248 8.32 20.27 23.79
C ARG A 248 9.69 19.61 23.76
N MET A 249 10.74 20.40 23.90
CA MET A 249 12.12 19.90 23.86
C MET A 249 12.36 18.89 25.00
N ILE A 250 12.79 17.69 24.63
CA ILE A 250 13.17 16.65 25.58
C ILE A 250 14.59 16.97 26.10
N PRO A 251 14.85 16.91 27.42
CA PRO A 251 16.18 17.17 27.97
C PRO A 251 17.27 16.33 27.28
N GLY A 252 18.29 17.00 26.76
CA GLY A 252 19.40 16.38 26.04
C GLY A 252 19.12 16.01 24.57
N ALA A 253 17.92 16.28 24.04
CA ALA A 253 17.60 16.03 22.63
C ALA A 253 18.00 17.16 21.68
N ALA A 254 18.23 18.37 22.20
CA ALA A 254 18.52 19.54 21.40
C ALA A 254 19.75 19.33 20.50
N GLY A 255 19.54 19.36 19.18
CA GLY A 255 20.59 19.20 18.18
C GLY A 255 21.13 17.76 18.04
N VAL A 256 20.59 16.78 18.76
CA VAL A 256 21.02 15.38 18.65
C VAL A 256 20.38 14.76 17.42
N SER A 257 21.19 14.44 16.41
CA SER A 257 20.74 13.72 15.24
C SER A 257 20.43 12.26 15.56
N ILE A 258 19.58 11.63 14.74
CA ILE A 258 19.24 10.22 14.89
C ILE A 258 20.48 9.33 14.74
N GLY A 259 21.41 9.68 13.85
CA GLY A 259 22.67 8.96 13.66
C GLY A 259 23.55 8.97 14.91
N GLU A 260 23.74 10.15 15.52
CA GLU A 260 24.51 10.28 16.76
C GLU A 260 23.83 9.59 17.95
N LEU A 261 22.50 9.64 18.01
CA LEU A 261 21.74 8.89 19.02
C LEU A 261 21.99 7.38 18.88
N LEU A 262 21.89 6.84 17.66
CA LEU A 262 22.12 5.42 17.40
C LEU A 262 23.57 4.98 17.69
N LYS A 263 24.57 5.78 17.31
CA LYS A 263 25.99 5.53 17.66
C LYS A 263 26.18 5.47 19.18
N LYS A 264 25.67 6.47 19.90
CA LYS A 264 25.72 6.50 21.37
C LYS A 264 25.09 5.26 21.98
N LYS A 265 23.93 4.83 21.49
CA LYS A 265 23.28 3.60 21.99
C LYS A 265 24.12 2.36 21.72
N ALA A 266 24.77 2.28 20.55
CA ALA A 266 25.68 1.19 20.24
C ALA A 266 26.92 1.18 21.16
N ASP A 267 27.48 2.35 21.45
CA ASP A 267 28.61 2.52 22.37
C ASP A 267 28.25 2.17 23.82
N ASP A 268 26.99 2.40 24.22
CA ASP A 268 26.43 1.97 25.50
C ASP A 268 26.19 0.44 25.57
N GLY A 269 26.50 -0.30 24.50
CA GLY A 269 26.37 -1.77 24.43
C GLY A 269 25.02 -2.28 23.93
N VAL A 270 24.16 -1.41 23.39
CA VAL A 270 22.90 -1.82 22.73
C VAL A 270 23.22 -2.36 21.34
N LEU A 271 22.63 -3.49 20.95
CA LEU A 271 22.78 -4.00 19.59
C LEU A 271 21.98 -3.14 18.61
N VAL A 272 22.65 -2.31 17.81
CA VAL A 272 21.99 -1.45 16.82
C VAL A 272 22.20 -1.99 15.42
N LEU A 273 21.10 -2.36 14.76
CA LEU A 273 21.07 -2.90 13.40
C LEU A 273 20.27 -1.98 12.49
N VAL A 274 20.86 -1.56 11.37
CA VAL A 274 20.24 -0.66 10.39
C VAL A 274 20.24 -1.34 9.02
N MET A 275 19.05 -1.53 8.46
CA MET A 275 18.82 -2.09 7.13
C MET A 275 18.12 -1.05 6.27
N VAL A 276 18.90 -0.30 5.48
CA VAL A 276 18.38 0.72 4.56
C VAL A 276 18.31 0.15 3.15
N TRP A 277 17.28 0.49 2.38
CA TRP A 277 17.23 0.07 0.96
C TRP A 277 18.45 0.58 0.19
N GLN A 278 19.01 -0.25 -0.69
CA GLN A 278 20.07 0.15 -1.61
C GLN A 278 19.48 0.82 -2.85
N ASP A 279 19.61 2.14 -2.97
CA ASP A 279 19.28 2.85 -4.20
C ASP A 279 20.42 2.65 -5.22
N ARG A 280 20.23 1.66 -6.10
CA ARG A 280 21.19 1.36 -7.17
C ARG A 280 21.23 2.42 -8.27
N THR A 281 20.30 3.39 -8.28
CA THR A 281 20.31 4.48 -9.26
C THR A 281 21.38 5.53 -8.96
N SER A 282 21.80 5.66 -7.69
CA SER A 282 22.87 6.56 -7.21
C SER A 282 24.24 6.35 -7.89
N VAL A 283 24.49 5.16 -8.48
CA VAL A 283 25.80 4.77 -9.04
C VAL A 283 25.81 4.68 -10.58
N SER A 284 24.72 5.01 -11.28
CA SER A 284 24.61 4.68 -12.72
C SER A 284 25.24 5.71 -13.69
N LEU A 285 26.01 5.19 -14.66
CA LEU A 285 26.64 5.89 -15.80
C LEU A 285 25.66 6.34 -16.91
N LEU A 286 24.35 6.16 -16.72
CA LEU A 286 23.31 6.38 -17.75
C LEU A 286 22.46 7.64 -17.53
N GLY A 287 22.93 8.60 -16.72
CA GLY A 287 22.26 9.89 -16.52
C GLY A 287 21.08 9.85 -15.53
N ASN A 288 20.92 8.74 -14.82
CA ASN A 288 19.86 8.48 -13.83
C ASN A 288 20.36 8.57 -12.38
N ALA A 289 21.55 9.16 -12.15
CA ALA A 289 22.15 9.29 -10.83
C ALA A 289 21.26 10.12 -9.87
N GLY A 290 20.83 9.53 -8.74
CA GLY A 290 20.12 10.23 -7.66
C GLY A 290 18.64 10.49 -7.90
N LEU A 291 17.97 9.71 -8.76
CA LEU A 291 16.55 9.90 -9.12
C LEU A 291 15.59 9.75 -7.95
N MET A 292 15.88 8.85 -7.00
CA MET A 292 15.00 8.57 -5.86
C MET A 292 15.37 9.37 -4.61
N LYS A 293 16.46 10.17 -4.65
CA LYS A 293 16.91 11.09 -3.59
C LYS A 293 16.93 10.46 -2.19
N THR A 294 17.38 9.21 -2.08
CA THR A 294 17.62 8.56 -0.78
C THR A 294 18.95 9.00 -0.17
N HIS A 295 19.15 8.64 1.10
CA HIS A 295 20.35 8.90 1.89
C HIS A 295 21.07 7.61 2.31
N ASP A 296 20.95 6.55 1.52
CA ASP A 296 21.38 5.20 1.86
C ASP A 296 22.92 5.10 1.92
N GLU A 297 23.63 5.60 0.91
CA GLU A 297 25.10 5.64 0.90
C GLU A 297 25.67 6.54 2.01
N GLU A 298 25.11 7.74 2.20
CA GLU A 298 25.53 8.63 3.29
C GLU A 298 25.32 8.00 4.66
N THR A 299 24.23 7.26 4.83
CA THR A 299 23.94 6.52 6.07
C THR A 299 24.94 5.40 6.31
N LEU A 300 25.25 4.60 5.28
CA LEU A 300 26.26 3.55 5.39
C LEU A 300 27.60 4.15 5.81
N ASN A 301 28.06 5.18 5.09
CA ASN A 301 29.33 5.85 5.33
C ASN A 301 29.38 6.48 6.73
N PHE A 302 28.27 7.04 7.21
CA PHE A 302 28.20 7.62 8.54
C PHE A 302 28.42 6.58 9.65
N PHE A 303 27.91 5.36 9.48
CA PHE A 303 28.07 4.28 10.46
C PHE A 303 29.33 3.44 10.28
N GLU A 304 30.08 3.64 9.19
CA GLU A 304 31.36 2.95 8.96
C GLU A 304 32.33 3.18 10.13
N GLY A 305 32.95 2.11 10.61
CA GLY A 305 33.86 2.13 11.76
C GLY A 305 33.20 2.35 13.13
N SER A 306 31.88 2.50 13.21
CA SER A 306 31.14 2.59 14.48
C SER A 306 30.66 1.22 14.97
N ASN A 307 30.08 1.18 16.18
CA ASN A 307 29.45 -0.03 16.74
C ASN A 307 28.05 -0.32 16.14
N VAL A 308 27.50 0.58 15.31
CA VAL A 308 26.25 0.37 14.59
C VAL A 308 26.49 -0.53 13.39
N LYS A 309 25.71 -1.60 13.24
CA LYS A 309 25.80 -2.52 12.11
C LYS A 309 24.81 -2.08 11.04
N CYS A 310 25.32 -1.49 9.97
CA CYS A 310 24.53 -0.99 8.85
C CYS A 310 24.90 -1.71 7.55
N PHE A 311 23.93 -2.02 6.71
CA PHE A 311 24.18 -2.46 5.34
C PHE A 311 23.12 -1.93 4.37
N LEU A 312 23.51 -1.81 3.10
CA LEU A 312 22.60 -1.47 2.00
C LEU A 312 21.88 -2.73 1.54
N CYS A 313 20.55 -2.70 1.60
CA CYS A 313 19.68 -3.84 1.38
C CYS A 313 19.16 -3.83 -0.07
N PRO A 314 19.68 -4.69 -0.96
CA PRO A 314 19.23 -4.74 -2.34
C PRO A 314 17.89 -5.44 -2.49
N ARG A 315 17.02 -4.90 -3.36
CA ARG A 315 15.82 -5.59 -3.83
C ARG A 315 16.09 -6.31 -5.15
N ASN A 316 15.78 -7.60 -5.22
CA ASN A 316 15.90 -8.41 -6.43
C ASN A 316 14.54 -9.05 -6.75
N ALA A 317 13.75 -8.42 -7.63
CA ALA A 317 12.35 -8.83 -7.87
C ALA A 317 12.19 -10.07 -8.76
N ASP A 318 13.19 -10.43 -9.58
CA ASP A 318 13.18 -11.68 -10.35
C ASP A 318 14.59 -12.27 -10.45
N PRO A 319 14.90 -13.38 -9.75
CA PRO A 319 16.22 -14.01 -9.76
C PRO A 319 16.56 -14.74 -11.07
N SER A 320 15.64 -14.79 -12.03
CA SER A 320 15.81 -15.48 -13.32
C SER A 320 16.07 -14.55 -14.51
N LEU A 321 16.22 -13.25 -14.27
CA LEU A 321 16.58 -12.28 -15.32
C LEU A 321 18.06 -12.39 -15.70
N THR A 322 18.41 -11.98 -16.93
CA THR A 322 19.82 -11.84 -17.34
C THR A 322 20.47 -10.66 -16.61
N ALA A 323 21.81 -10.60 -16.53
CA ALA A 323 22.52 -9.52 -15.84
C ALA A 323 22.14 -8.11 -16.33
N VAL A 324 21.82 -7.93 -17.62
CA VAL A 324 21.39 -6.64 -18.20
C VAL A 324 19.94 -6.33 -17.83
N GLN A 325 19.03 -7.31 -17.92
CA GLN A 325 17.63 -7.16 -17.48
C GLN A 325 17.54 -6.96 -15.96
N HIS A 326 18.48 -7.50 -15.19
CA HIS A 326 18.64 -7.23 -13.77
C HIS A 326 19.02 -5.78 -13.49
N VAL A 327 19.80 -5.11 -14.34
CA VAL A 327 20.13 -3.68 -14.13
C VAL A 327 18.91 -2.80 -14.38
N GLU A 328 18.09 -3.12 -15.40
CA GLU A 328 16.86 -2.38 -15.70
C GLU A 328 15.76 -2.64 -14.65
N VAL A 329 15.45 -3.90 -14.31
CA VAL A 329 14.37 -4.25 -13.37
C VAL A 329 14.76 -4.08 -11.89
N ASN A 330 16.02 -4.30 -11.49
CA ASN A 330 16.43 -4.07 -10.09
C ASN A 330 16.66 -2.59 -9.76
N ALA A 331 16.63 -1.69 -10.75
CA ALA A 331 16.52 -0.25 -10.52
C ALA A 331 15.07 0.18 -10.25
N GLU A 332 14.09 -0.71 -10.43
CA GLU A 332 12.67 -0.35 -10.40
C GLU A 332 11.98 -0.62 -9.06
N PHE A 333 12.36 -1.63 -8.27
CA PHE A 333 11.67 -2.00 -7.03
C PHE A 333 12.49 -1.78 -5.77
N THR A 334 11.81 -1.53 -4.65
CA THR A 334 12.43 -1.06 -3.41
C THR A 334 12.11 -1.93 -2.20
N HIS A 335 12.91 -1.79 -1.14
CA HIS A 335 12.48 -2.18 0.19
C HIS A 335 11.78 -0.99 0.86
N HIS A 336 10.45 -1.01 0.88
CA HIS A 336 9.64 0.15 1.25
C HIS A 336 9.09 0.13 2.69
N GLN A 337 9.41 -0.92 3.45
CA GLN A 337 9.05 -1.05 4.87
C GLN A 337 9.74 0.01 5.73
N LYS A 338 8.95 0.76 6.52
CA LYS A 338 9.45 1.69 7.56
C LYS A 338 9.14 1.12 8.94
N THR A 339 10.15 0.55 9.60
CA THR A 339 9.97 -0.07 10.93
C THR A 339 11.12 0.22 11.88
N VAL A 340 10.79 0.46 13.16
CA VAL A 340 11.76 0.45 14.25
C VAL A 340 11.29 -0.51 15.34
N SER A 341 12.04 -1.59 15.59
CA SER A 341 11.77 -2.54 16.67
C SER A 341 12.86 -2.42 17.72
N LEU A 342 12.47 -2.26 18.99
CA LEU A 342 13.41 -2.09 20.09
C LEU A 342 12.80 -2.63 21.39
N ASP A 343 13.63 -2.74 22.42
CA ASP A 343 13.15 -3.04 23.77
C ASP A 343 12.84 -1.76 24.57
N VAL A 344 11.80 -1.81 25.42
CA VAL A 344 11.46 -0.79 26.43
C VAL A 344 11.25 -1.44 27.80
N ALA A 345 11.18 -0.63 28.86
CA ALA A 345 10.98 -1.15 30.21
C ALA A 345 9.57 -1.73 30.36
N GLU A 346 9.47 -2.87 31.06
CA GLU A 346 8.18 -3.40 31.47
C GLU A 346 7.60 -2.57 32.62
N VAL A 347 6.30 -2.32 32.58
CA VAL A 347 5.64 -1.48 33.59
C VAL A 347 5.72 -2.17 34.95
N GLY A 348 6.24 -1.46 35.95
CA GLY A 348 6.38 -2.01 37.31
C GLY A 348 7.56 -2.97 37.51
N SER A 349 8.48 -3.08 36.54
CA SER A 349 9.71 -3.87 36.68
C SER A 349 10.95 -3.03 36.42
N ASN A 350 11.98 -3.21 37.25
CA ASN A 350 13.29 -2.59 37.06
C ASN A 350 14.25 -3.45 36.21
N ARG A 351 13.86 -4.68 35.85
CA ARG A 351 14.70 -5.65 35.14
C ARG A 351 14.06 -6.16 33.85
N ALA A 352 12.76 -6.40 33.87
CA ALA A 352 12.06 -6.94 32.72
C ALA A 352 11.87 -5.87 31.62
N ARG A 353 11.89 -6.34 30.39
CA ARG A 353 11.86 -5.58 29.16
C ARG A 353 10.82 -6.20 28.25
N ARG A 354 10.23 -5.39 27.37
CA ARG A 354 9.29 -5.84 26.36
C ARG A 354 9.61 -5.23 25.01
N VAL A 355 9.22 -5.91 23.95
CA VAL A 355 9.41 -5.43 22.58
C VAL A 355 8.30 -4.46 22.21
N VAL A 356 8.66 -3.36 21.58
CA VAL A 356 7.75 -2.45 20.90
C VAL A 356 8.22 -2.25 19.46
N SER A 357 7.28 -2.07 18.56
CA SER A 357 7.58 -1.89 17.13
C SER A 357 6.80 -0.71 16.55
N PHE A 358 7.51 0.19 15.92
CA PHE A 358 6.95 1.29 15.13
C PHE A 358 6.81 0.84 13.68
N ILE A 359 5.67 1.14 13.07
CA ILE A 359 5.30 0.75 11.71
C ILE A 359 4.37 1.80 11.08
N GLY A 360 4.59 2.18 9.82
CA GLY A 360 3.71 3.12 9.11
C GLY A 360 4.31 3.68 7.82
N GLY A 361 3.89 4.90 7.45
CA GLY A 361 4.36 5.61 6.25
C GLY A 361 5.60 6.48 6.46
N ILE A 362 5.87 6.90 7.71
CA ILE A 362 6.96 7.83 8.04
C ILE A 362 8.33 7.13 8.10
N ASP A 363 9.21 7.44 7.15
CA ASP A 363 10.65 7.12 7.19
C ASP A 363 11.40 8.04 8.18
N LEU A 364 12.56 7.60 8.66
CA LEU A 364 13.49 8.44 9.42
C LEU A 364 14.36 9.27 8.46
N SER A 365 13.72 10.10 7.64
CA SER A 365 14.37 10.93 6.62
C SER A 365 13.92 12.39 6.68
N ASP A 366 14.58 13.21 5.86
CA ASP A 366 14.26 14.60 5.58
C ASP A 366 12.83 14.80 5.04
N GLY A 367 12.26 15.98 5.31
CA GLY A 367 10.93 16.41 4.88
C GLY A 367 9.75 15.76 5.62
N ARG A 368 9.99 14.71 6.42
CA ARG A 368 8.93 13.96 7.11
C ARG A 368 8.47 14.63 8.41
N TYR A 369 9.27 15.54 8.97
CA TYR A 369 8.85 16.29 10.16
C TYR A 369 7.78 17.30 9.77
N ASP A 370 6.56 17.11 10.27
CA ASP A 370 5.50 18.08 10.12
C ASP A 370 4.52 18.04 11.29
N ASP A 371 3.77 19.13 11.45
CA ASP A 371 2.67 19.26 12.41
C ASP A 371 1.33 19.47 11.71
N GLU A 372 0.24 19.53 12.48
CA GLU A 372 -1.12 19.64 11.96
C GLU A 372 -1.40 20.90 11.12
N LYS A 373 -0.52 21.90 11.20
CA LYS A 373 -0.72 23.18 10.50
C LYS A 373 -0.21 23.10 9.07
N HIS A 374 0.67 22.15 8.78
CA HIS A 374 1.22 21.94 7.45
C HIS A 374 1.66 23.25 6.80
N THR A 375 2.46 24.02 7.55
CA THR A 375 2.84 25.40 7.18
C THR A 375 3.59 25.43 5.84
N LEU A 376 3.27 26.39 4.98
CA LEU A 376 3.92 26.54 3.67
C LEU A 376 5.14 27.48 3.74
N PHE A 377 4.99 28.57 4.50
CA PHE A 377 5.96 29.66 4.60
C PHE A 377 6.25 30.07 6.03
N GLY A 378 5.34 29.79 6.96
CA GLY A 378 5.58 30.03 8.37
C GLY A 378 6.75 29.19 8.88
N LYS A 379 7.64 29.81 9.67
CA LYS A 379 8.69 29.13 10.44
C LYS A 379 9.73 28.36 9.61
N LEU A 380 9.90 28.66 8.31
CA LEU A 380 10.87 27.98 7.45
C LEU A 380 12.32 28.06 7.95
N ASP A 381 12.68 29.12 8.67
CA ASP A 381 13.99 29.36 9.29
C ASP A 381 14.15 28.75 10.69
N THR A 382 13.22 27.89 11.12
CA THR A 382 13.26 27.21 12.42
C THR A 382 13.41 25.68 12.25
N ALA A 383 12.38 24.90 12.58
CA ALA A 383 12.37 23.43 12.51
C ALA A 383 12.61 22.87 11.09
N TYR A 384 12.44 23.71 10.06
CA TYR A 384 12.61 23.36 8.64
C TYR A 384 13.88 23.93 8.01
N ALA A 385 14.71 24.69 8.74
CA ALA A 385 15.86 25.39 8.16
C ALA A 385 16.88 24.45 7.51
N ASN A 386 17.07 23.28 8.12
CA ASN A 386 17.93 22.19 7.63
C ASN A 386 17.12 21.01 7.09
N ASP A 387 15.84 21.23 6.80
CA ASP A 387 14.88 20.20 6.39
C ASP A 387 13.82 20.73 5.42
N PHE A 388 14.22 21.67 4.55
CA PHE A 388 13.34 22.24 3.53
C PHE A 388 13.22 21.25 2.36
N LEU A 389 12.06 20.61 2.25
CA LEU A 389 11.72 19.73 1.13
C LEU A 389 10.76 20.43 0.16
N GLN A 390 11.07 20.36 -1.14
CA GLN A 390 10.16 20.77 -2.21
C GLN A 390 10.61 20.10 -3.52
N ASN A 391 10.02 18.96 -3.86
CA ASN A 391 10.46 18.15 -5.00
C ASN A 391 9.69 18.44 -6.31
N ASN A 392 8.68 19.30 -6.26
CA ASN A 392 7.81 19.59 -7.39
C ASN A 392 8.32 20.72 -8.30
N PHE A 393 9.32 21.47 -7.84
CA PHE A 393 9.90 22.59 -8.58
C PHE A 393 11.40 22.38 -8.84
N PRO A 394 11.86 22.48 -10.10
CA PRO A 394 13.29 22.47 -10.41
C PRO A 394 14.04 23.57 -9.64
N GLY A 395 15.11 23.18 -8.94
CA GLY A 395 15.98 24.12 -8.22
C GLY A 395 15.39 24.70 -6.93
N ALA A 396 14.28 24.16 -6.41
CA ALA A 396 13.70 24.63 -5.16
C ALA A 396 14.72 24.57 -4.01
N SER A 397 14.75 25.63 -3.19
CA SER A 397 15.61 25.68 -2.02
C SER A 397 15.11 26.73 -1.04
N LEU A 398 15.49 26.61 0.22
CA LEU A 398 15.17 27.60 1.24
C LEU A 398 15.60 29.03 0.84
N ARG A 399 16.72 29.16 0.11
CA ARG A 399 17.22 30.46 -0.40
C ARG A 399 16.25 31.17 -1.34
N LEU A 400 15.45 30.41 -2.09
CA LEU A 400 14.41 30.94 -2.98
C LEU A 400 13.05 31.06 -2.27
N GLY A 401 12.93 30.54 -1.04
CA GLY A 401 11.77 30.64 -0.17
C GLY A 401 10.74 29.52 -0.37
N GLY A 402 9.60 29.65 0.31
CA GLY A 402 8.51 28.69 0.16
C GLY A 402 7.74 28.81 -1.18
N PRO A 403 6.70 27.98 -1.37
CA PRO A 403 6.21 27.02 -0.37
C PRO A 403 7.14 25.81 -0.27
N ARG A 404 7.44 25.35 0.95
CA ARG A 404 7.89 23.96 1.12
C ARG A 404 6.74 23.02 0.74
N GLU A 405 7.02 21.73 0.63
CA GLU A 405 6.02 20.69 0.53
C GLU A 405 5.69 20.17 1.95
N PRO A 406 4.47 20.43 2.48
CA PRO A 406 4.01 19.81 3.71
C PRO A 406 3.82 18.31 3.58
N TRP A 407 4.01 17.59 4.68
CA TRP A 407 4.02 16.13 4.71
C TRP A 407 2.95 15.62 5.68
N HIS A 408 1.81 15.23 5.13
CA HIS A 408 0.75 14.56 5.88
C HIS A 408 0.92 13.05 5.80
N ASP A 409 1.13 12.41 6.95
CA ASP A 409 1.46 10.98 7.01
C ASP A 409 1.10 10.39 8.37
N LEU A 410 1.06 9.06 8.43
CA LEU A 410 0.51 8.31 9.55
C LEU A 410 1.45 7.17 9.96
N HIS A 411 1.45 6.87 11.25
CA HIS A 411 2.30 5.83 11.82
C HIS A 411 1.61 5.12 12.98
N SER A 412 2.18 4.02 13.45
CA SER A 412 1.67 3.28 14.60
C SER A 412 2.82 2.76 15.45
N LYS A 413 2.57 2.63 16.76
CA LYS A 413 3.39 1.83 17.68
C LYS A 413 2.55 0.63 18.12
N LEU A 414 3.13 -0.55 17.96
CA LEU A 414 2.55 -1.82 18.37
C LEU A 414 3.27 -2.34 19.62
N GLU A 415 2.48 -2.85 20.55
CA GLU A 415 2.94 -3.43 21.81
C GLU A 415 2.20 -4.76 22.04
N GLY A 416 2.83 -5.68 22.78
CA GLY A 416 2.32 -7.04 22.96
C GLY A 416 2.75 -7.99 21.83
N PRO A 417 2.07 -9.13 21.65
CA PRO A 417 2.55 -10.18 20.73
C PRO A 417 2.70 -9.74 19.27
N ALA A 418 1.92 -8.76 18.78
CA ALA A 418 2.05 -8.26 17.42
C ALA A 418 3.37 -7.51 17.16
N ALA A 419 4.00 -6.92 18.19
CA ALA A 419 5.33 -6.33 18.06
C ALA A 419 6.39 -7.40 17.74
N LEU A 420 6.21 -8.63 18.22
CA LEU A 420 7.10 -9.76 17.92
C LEU A 420 6.97 -10.22 16.47
N ASP A 421 5.81 -10.07 15.84
CA ASP A 421 5.63 -10.39 14.41
C ASP A 421 6.38 -9.39 13.52
N VAL A 422 6.36 -8.09 13.86
CA VAL A 422 7.17 -7.06 13.17
C VAL A 422 8.67 -7.31 13.38
N LEU A 423 9.09 -7.65 14.59
CA LEU A 423 10.47 -8.07 14.88
C LEU A 423 10.87 -9.31 14.06
N THR A 424 10.01 -10.33 14.01
CA THR A 424 10.25 -11.56 13.23
C THR A 424 10.43 -11.24 11.75
N ASN A 425 9.63 -10.34 11.18
CA ASN A 425 9.82 -9.87 9.81
C ASN A 425 11.22 -9.25 9.61
N PHE A 426 11.68 -8.39 10.52
CA PHE A 426 13.03 -7.83 10.44
C PHE A 426 14.10 -8.92 10.49
N GLU A 427 13.99 -9.85 11.44
CA GLU A 427 14.96 -10.95 11.61
C GLU A 427 15.04 -11.87 10.40
N GLN A 428 13.88 -12.19 9.79
CA GLN A 428 13.81 -12.98 8.57
C GLN A 428 14.52 -12.29 7.39
N ARG A 429 14.34 -10.99 7.26
CA ARG A 429 15.00 -10.18 6.22
C ARG A 429 16.48 -10.05 6.49
N TRP A 430 16.87 -9.75 7.72
CA TRP A 430 18.27 -9.64 8.12
C TRP A 430 19.04 -10.91 7.79
N LYS A 431 18.56 -12.07 8.25
CA LYS A 431 19.20 -13.37 7.96
C LYS A 431 19.29 -13.70 6.47
N LYS A 432 18.34 -13.18 5.66
CA LYS A 432 18.33 -13.42 4.21
C LYS A 432 19.29 -12.50 3.45
N LEU A 433 19.37 -11.24 3.85
CA LEU A 433 19.91 -10.16 3.01
C LEU A 433 21.20 -9.54 3.56
N SER A 434 21.49 -9.69 4.85
CA SER A 434 22.71 -9.14 5.43
C SER A 434 23.94 -9.89 4.91
N PRO A 435 25.10 -9.22 4.78
CA PRO A 435 26.39 -9.87 4.56
C PRO A 435 26.65 -11.01 5.57
N GLU A 436 27.45 -12.01 5.16
CA GLU A 436 27.72 -13.20 5.97
C GLU A 436 28.27 -12.83 7.36
N GLU A 437 29.10 -11.79 7.43
CA GLU A 437 29.72 -11.28 8.67
C GLU A 437 28.68 -10.73 9.66
N LEU A 438 27.52 -10.28 9.16
CA LEU A 438 26.44 -9.71 9.97
C LEU A 438 25.30 -10.70 10.24
N SER A 439 25.23 -11.82 9.52
CA SER A 439 24.11 -12.76 9.56
C SER A 439 23.79 -13.32 10.96
N ASN A 440 24.82 -13.47 11.81
CA ASN A 440 24.72 -14.07 13.14
C ASN A 440 24.65 -13.05 14.29
N CYS A 441 24.44 -11.76 14.01
CA CYS A 441 24.44 -10.74 15.06
C CYS A 441 23.12 -10.52 15.79
N LEU A 442 22.03 -11.17 15.34
CA LEU A 442 20.70 -10.98 15.92
C LEU A 442 20.65 -11.46 17.38
N LEU A 443 20.01 -10.67 18.23
CA LEU A 443 19.67 -11.06 19.59
C LEU A 443 18.51 -12.07 19.58
N ASN A 444 18.77 -13.30 20.03
CA ASN A 444 17.69 -14.24 20.33
C ASN A 444 17.05 -13.90 21.69
N ILE A 445 15.94 -13.17 21.67
CA ILE A 445 15.21 -12.78 22.88
C ILE A 445 14.65 -13.97 23.65
N GLN A 446 14.39 -15.10 22.97
CA GLN A 446 13.85 -16.32 23.59
C GLN A 446 14.85 -16.99 24.54
N ASP A 447 16.15 -16.77 24.33
CA ASP A 447 17.22 -17.29 25.20
C ASP A 447 17.37 -16.48 26.50
N LYS A 448 16.61 -15.38 26.65
CA LYS A 448 16.67 -14.47 27.81
C LYS A 448 15.29 -14.26 28.47
N PRO A 449 14.58 -15.31 28.90
CA PRO A 449 13.21 -15.20 29.43
C PRO A 449 13.09 -14.37 30.71
N ASP A 450 14.16 -14.27 31.51
CA ASP A 450 14.21 -13.41 32.70
C ASP A 450 14.23 -11.91 32.37
N VAL A 451 14.68 -11.56 31.16
CA VAL A 451 14.78 -10.18 30.68
C VAL A 451 13.57 -9.87 29.80
N PHE A 452 13.23 -10.78 28.90
CA PHE A 452 12.09 -10.70 27.99
C PHE A 452 11.05 -11.75 28.38
N PRO A 453 10.23 -11.50 29.42
CA PRO A 453 9.15 -12.40 29.74
C PRO A 453 8.17 -12.49 28.58
N LEU A 454 7.46 -13.63 28.48
CA LEU A 454 6.37 -13.75 27.53
C LEU A 454 5.31 -12.67 27.81
N PRO A 455 4.73 -12.05 26.76
CA PRO A 455 3.67 -11.07 26.94
C PRO A 455 2.54 -11.64 27.80
N SER A 456 2.12 -10.92 28.84
CA SER A 456 1.00 -11.35 29.66
C SER A 456 -0.30 -11.30 28.85
N ASN A 457 -1.08 -12.39 28.84
CA ASN A 457 -2.39 -12.47 28.18
C ASN A 457 -3.50 -11.65 28.89
N LEU A 458 -3.15 -10.63 29.69
CA LEU A 458 -4.13 -9.80 30.40
C LEU A 458 -4.84 -8.89 29.40
N THR A 459 -6.00 -9.35 28.93
CA THR A 459 -6.92 -8.54 28.13
C THR A 459 -7.57 -7.50 29.04
N THR A 460 -7.17 -6.24 28.89
CA THR A 460 -7.90 -5.11 29.49
C THR A 460 -9.10 -4.77 28.60
N GLY A 461 -10.09 -4.05 29.14
CA GLY A 461 -11.21 -3.53 28.35
C GLY A 461 -10.82 -2.53 27.24
N GLU A 462 -9.54 -2.18 27.12
CA GLU A 462 -8.99 -1.29 26.09
C GLU A 462 -8.01 -2.00 25.13
N SER A 463 -7.79 -3.30 25.34
CA SER A 463 -6.88 -4.10 24.53
C SER A 463 -7.28 -4.15 23.06
N TRP A 464 -6.28 -4.43 22.22
CA TRP A 464 -6.41 -4.55 20.78
C TRP A 464 -6.19 -5.99 20.33
N ASN A 465 -6.90 -6.36 19.28
CA ASN A 465 -6.55 -7.48 18.43
C ASN A 465 -5.87 -6.92 17.18
N VAL A 466 -4.70 -7.48 16.84
CA VAL A 466 -3.81 -6.95 15.79
C VAL A 466 -3.30 -8.11 14.94
N GLN A 467 -3.31 -7.94 13.63
CA GLN A 467 -2.70 -8.88 12.69
C GLN A 467 -1.71 -8.14 11.80
N VAL A 468 -0.50 -8.67 11.66
CA VAL A 468 0.54 -8.11 10.78
C VAL A 468 0.38 -8.69 9.37
N PHE A 469 0.50 -7.83 8.37
CA PHE A 469 0.41 -8.16 6.95
C PHE A 469 1.67 -7.72 6.22
N ARG A 470 2.00 -8.39 5.12
CA ARG A 470 3.14 -8.04 4.26
C ARG A 470 2.82 -8.16 2.78
N SER A 471 3.64 -7.45 2.00
CA SER A 471 3.92 -7.74 0.60
C SER A 471 5.40 -8.08 0.56
N ILE A 472 5.77 -9.34 0.40
CA ILE A 472 7.17 -9.78 0.40
C ILE A 472 7.32 -11.16 -0.23
N ASP A 473 8.51 -11.49 -0.74
CA ASP A 473 8.81 -12.81 -1.32
C ASP A 473 10.03 -13.49 -0.65
N ASP A 474 10.23 -14.78 -0.95
CA ASP A 474 11.35 -15.58 -0.44
C ASP A 474 12.74 -15.17 -0.96
N SER A 475 12.82 -14.21 -1.89
CA SER A 475 14.10 -13.57 -2.20
C SER A 475 14.51 -12.57 -1.11
N SER A 476 13.54 -12.07 -0.34
CA SER A 476 13.74 -11.06 0.70
C SER A 476 13.66 -11.60 2.13
N VAL A 477 13.10 -12.80 2.34
CA VAL A 477 13.00 -13.44 3.67
C VAL A 477 13.45 -14.89 3.67
N ILE A 478 13.87 -15.37 4.84
CA ILE A 478 13.91 -16.82 5.14
C ILE A 478 12.63 -17.26 5.87
N GLY A 479 12.39 -18.57 5.92
CA GLY A 479 11.37 -19.17 6.79
C GLY A 479 9.99 -19.35 6.17
N PHE A 480 9.83 -19.11 4.87
CA PHE A 480 8.65 -19.58 4.15
C PHE A 480 8.65 -21.11 4.02
N PRO A 481 7.50 -21.78 4.20
CA PRO A 481 7.41 -23.22 4.06
C PRO A 481 7.66 -23.65 2.62
N SER A 482 8.50 -24.66 2.43
CA SER A 482 8.76 -25.25 1.11
C SER A 482 7.60 -26.12 0.63
N ASN A 483 6.78 -26.65 1.54
CA ASN A 483 5.60 -27.46 1.22
C ASN A 483 4.46 -26.58 0.67
N PRO A 484 3.98 -26.81 -0.58
CA PRO A 484 2.91 -26.01 -1.19
C PRO A 484 1.59 -25.99 -0.39
N VAL A 485 1.27 -27.09 0.31
CA VAL A 485 0.03 -27.19 1.10
C VAL A 485 0.12 -26.30 2.35
N GLU A 486 1.29 -26.26 2.99
CA GLU A 486 1.52 -25.37 4.14
C GLU A 486 1.59 -23.91 3.71
N ALA A 487 2.27 -23.63 2.60
CA ALA A 487 2.34 -22.31 1.99
C ALA A 487 0.92 -21.76 1.69
N SER A 488 0.08 -22.55 1.03
CA SER A 488 -1.31 -22.18 0.70
C SER A 488 -2.18 -21.93 1.95
N LYS A 489 -1.99 -22.71 3.03
CA LYS A 489 -2.66 -22.47 4.32
C LYS A 489 -2.25 -21.14 4.97
N MET A 490 -1.02 -20.68 4.73
CA MET A 490 -0.51 -19.38 5.16
C MET A 490 -0.81 -18.26 4.15
N GLY A 491 -1.58 -18.53 3.09
CA GLY A 491 -1.91 -17.55 2.04
C GLY A 491 -0.77 -17.20 1.11
N LEU A 492 0.33 -17.96 1.17
CA LEU A 492 1.46 -17.76 0.27
C LEU A 492 1.11 -18.32 -1.11
N THR A 493 1.40 -17.54 -2.14
CA THR A 493 1.20 -17.86 -3.55
C THR A 493 2.55 -18.04 -4.25
N ASN A 494 2.54 -18.50 -5.50
CA ASN A 494 3.76 -18.70 -6.29
C ASN A 494 3.90 -17.63 -7.38
N GLY A 495 5.09 -17.05 -7.46
CA GLY A 495 5.56 -16.22 -8.56
C GLY A 495 6.45 -16.99 -9.53
N LYS A 496 7.31 -16.28 -10.24
CA LYS A 496 8.33 -16.87 -11.12
C LYS A 496 9.50 -17.40 -10.29
N ASN A 497 9.44 -18.66 -9.91
CA ASN A 497 10.44 -19.32 -9.06
C ASN A 497 10.62 -18.69 -7.66
N ILE A 498 9.60 -18.00 -7.17
CA ILE A 498 9.55 -17.36 -5.85
C ILE A 498 8.23 -17.67 -5.16
N THR A 499 8.24 -17.70 -3.84
CA THR A 499 7.05 -17.76 -2.98
C THR A 499 6.72 -16.36 -2.51
N ILE A 500 5.46 -15.96 -2.60
CA ILE A 500 5.00 -14.58 -2.38
C ILE A 500 3.97 -14.54 -1.25
N ASP A 501 4.15 -13.60 -0.32
CA ASP A 501 3.16 -13.14 0.65
C ASP A 501 2.49 -11.87 0.10
N GLN A 502 1.17 -11.92 -0.09
CA GLN A 502 0.31 -10.81 -0.53
C GLN A 502 -0.78 -10.53 0.52
N SER A 503 -0.48 -10.78 1.80
CA SER A 503 -1.45 -10.64 2.89
C SER A 503 -1.94 -9.20 3.08
N ILE A 504 -1.19 -8.18 2.65
CA ILE A 504 -1.70 -6.79 2.63
C ILE A 504 -2.88 -6.67 1.66
N HIS A 505 -2.73 -7.12 0.41
CA HIS A 505 -3.79 -7.04 -0.59
C HIS A 505 -5.04 -7.82 -0.15
N SER A 506 -4.84 -9.04 0.34
CA SER A 506 -5.89 -9.86 0.94
C SER A 506 -6.57 -9.16 2.11
N GLY A 507 -5.78 -8.48 2.95
CA GLY A 507 -6.27 -7.76 4.12
C GLY A 507 -7.17 -6.58 3.76
N TYR A 508 -6.81 -5.80 2.75
CA TYR A 508 -7.66 -4.74 2.20
C TYR A 508 -8.97 -5.31 1.65
N ILE A 509 -8.93 -6.37 0.83
CA ILE A 509 -10.14 -6.97 0.25
C ILE A 509 -11.11 -7.42 1.35
N GLU A 510 -10.63 -8.18 2.33
CA GLU A 510 -11.48 -8.73 3.39
C GLU A 510 -12.10 -7.62 4.26
N ALA A 511 -11.34 -6.57 4.58
CA ALA A 511 -11.87 -5.40 5.28
C ALA A 511 -12.97 -4.67 4.47
N ILE A 512 -12.76 -4.47 3.17
CA ILE A 512 -13.76 -3.85 2.27
C ILE A 512 -15.03 -4.70 2.18
N ARG A 513 -14.89 -6.03 2.01
CA ARG A 513 -16.02 -6.95 1.89
C ARG A 513 -16.89 -7.01 3.15
N ARG A 514 -16.28 -6.84 4.33
CA ARG A 514 -16.97 -6.80 5.63
C ARG A 514 -17.63 -5.45 5.92
N ALA A 515 -17.15 -4.37 5.33
CA ALA A 515 -17.63 -3.01 5.56
C ALA A 515 -19.15 -2.90 5.39
N LYS A 516 -19.79 -2.20 6.33
CA LYS A 516 -21.24 -2.04 6.45
C LYS A 516 -21.70 -0.59 6.34
N ARG A 517 -20.91 0.38 6.80
CA ARG A 517 -21.32 1.79 6.94
C ARG A 517 -20.47 2.69 6.04
N PHE A 518 -19.16 2.72 6.24
CA PHE A 518 -18.28 3.56 5.43
C PHE A 518 -16.84 3.06 5.40
N ILE A 519 -16.11 3.55 4.39
CA ILE A 519 -14.67 3.40 4.25
C ILE A 519 -14.05 4.79 4.18
N TYR A 520 -12.97 5.01 4.91
CA TYR A 520 -12.14 6.21 4.85
C TYR A 520 -10.70 5.82 4.53
N ILE A 521 -10.15 6.34 3.44
CA ILE A 521 -8.81 6.03 2.95
C ILE A 521 -8.01 7.32 2.82
N GLU A 522 -6.78 7.29 3.31
CA GLU A 522 -5.74 8.26 2.96
C GLU A 522 -4.59 7.46 2.35
N ASN A 523 -4.27 7.69 1.08
CA ASN A 523 -3.21 6.95 0.41
C ASN A 523 -2.45 7.80 -0.61
N GLN A 524 -1.11 7.69 -0.60
CA GLN A 524 -0.24 8.33 -1.59
C GLN A 524 -0.58 7.93 -3.04
N TYR A 525 -1.00 6.67 -3.26
CA TYR A 525 -1.47 6.22 -4.56
C TYR A 525 -2.84 5.56 -4.48
N PHE A 526 -3.66 5.78 -5.53
CA PHE A 526 -4.94 5.10 -5.67
C PHE A 526 -5.17 4.69 -7.12
N MET A 527 -4.69 3.51 -7.48
CA MET A 527 -4.86 2.93 -8.82
C MET A 527 -4.89 1.40 -8.77
N GLY A 528 -5.69 0.80 -9.64
CA GLY A 528 -5.84 -0.64 -9.64
C GLY A 528 -7.00 -1.14 -10.48
N SER A 529 -7.11 -2.47 -10.53
CA SER A 529 -8.17 -3.19 -11.21
C SER A 529 -8.19 -2.94 -12.73
N SER A 530 -7.01 -2.77 -13.32
CA SER A 530 -6.81 -2.44 -14.74
C SER A 530 -7.58 -3.33 -15.72
N SER A 531 -7.77 -4.61 -15.40
CA SER A 531 -8.60 -5.52 -16.20
C SER A 531 -10.06 -5.07 -16.41
N SER A 532 -10.54 -4.10 -15.61
CA SER A 532 -11.88 -3.51 -15.70
C SER A 532 -11.88 -2.05 -16.16
N TRP A 533 -10.73 -1.48 -16.52
CA TRP A 533 -10.66 -0.14 -17.12
C TRP A 533 -11.26 -0.14 -18.53
N LYS A 534 -11.71 1.01 -19.03
CA LYS A 534 -12.25 1.13 -20.40
C LYS A 534 -11.17 0.96 -21.48
N GLN A 535 -9.92 1.20 -21.13
CA GLN A 535 -8.74 1.12 -21.98
C GLN A 535 -7.53 0.72 -21.14
N ASP A 536 -6.42 0.35 -21.78
CA ASP A 536 -5.15 0.01 -21.13
C ASP A 536 -5.28 -1.14 -20.10
N GLN A 537 -6.13 -2.12 -20.42
CA GLN A 537 -6.48 -3.19 -19.50
C GLN A 537 -5.32 -4.18 -19.24
N ASP A 538 -4.37 -4.27 -20.18
CA ASP A 538 -3.22 -5.17 -20.19
C ASP A 538 -1.99 -4.66 -19.41
N THR A 539 -2.12 -3.51 -18.75
CA THR A 539 -1.02 -2.83 -18.02
C THR A 539 -0.55 -3.56 -16.76
N GLY A 540 -1.28 -4.59 -16.32
CA GLY A 540 -0.87 -5.46 -15.21
C GLY A 540 -1.07 -4.85 -13.81
N CYS A 541 -1.79 -3.73 -13.68
CA CYS A 541 -2.22 -3.19 -12.37
C CYS A 541 -3.46 -3.96 -11.88
N LEU A 542 -3.28 -5.21 -11.48
CA LEU A 542 -4.34 -6.19 -11.23
C LEU A 542 -4.91 -6.20 -9.80
N ASN A 543 -4.37 -5.39 -8.88
CA ASN A 543 -4.88 -5.30 -7.52
C ASN A 543 -6.38 -4.95 -7.52
N LEU A 544 -7.14 -5.55 -6.60
CA LEU A 544 -8.60 -5.49 -6.57
C LEU A 544 -9.18 -4.39 -5.68
N VAL A 545 -8.35 -3.57 -5.03
CA VAL A 545 -8.84 -2.63 -4.01
C VAL A 545 -9.86 -1.63 -4.58
N PRO A 546 -9.61 -0.95 -5.71
CA PRO A 546 -10.58 0.00 -6.27
C PRO A 546 -11.90 -0.66 -6.68
N ILE A 547 -11.85 -1.81 -7.36
CA ILE A 547 -13.08 -2.47 -7.82
C ILE A 547 -13.89 -3.06 -6.66
N GLU A 548 -13.25 -3.60 -5.61
CA GLU A 548 -13.95 -4.09 -4.42
C GLU A 548 -14.72 -2.97 -3.71
N ILE A 549 -14.16 -1.75 -3.64
CA ILE A 549 -14.87 -0.57 -3.09
C ILE A 549 -16.09 -0.24 -3.95
N ALA A 550 -15.92 -0.17 -5.28
CA ALA A 550 -17.02 0.14 -6.19
C ALA A 550 -18.13 -0.92 -6.16
N LEU A 551 -17.77 -2.21 -6.13
CA LEU A 551 -18.72 -3.32 -6.02
C LEU A 551 -19.40 -3.37 -4.65
N LYS A 552 -18.68 -3.04 -3.56
CA LYS A 552 -19.29 -2.87 -2.24
C LYS A 552 -20.34 -1.76 -2.28
N ILE A 553 -20.03 -0.57 -2.79
CA ILE A 553 -21.00 0.52 -2.95
C ILE A 553 -22.19 0.08 -3.80
N ALA A 554 -21.94 -0.50 -4.97
CA ALA A 554 -22.99 -0.98 -5.87
C ALA A 554 -23.92 -2.00 -5.18
N SER A 555 -23.36 -2.93 -4.39
CA SER A 555 -24.15 -3.89 -3.62
C SER A 555 -25.09 -3.22 -2.61
N LYS A 556 -24.61 -2.17 -1.94
CA LYS A 556 -25.36 -1.44 -0.90
C LYS A 556 -26.49 -0.63 -1.52
N ILE A 557 -26.23 -0.02 -2.67
CA ILE A 557 -27.26 0.65 -3.49
C ILE A 557 -28.37 -0.34 -3.88
N LYS A 558 -28.01 -1.52 -4.39
CA LYS A 558 -28.97 -2.54 -4.85
C LYS A 558 -29.90 -3.02 -3.75
N ILE A 559 -29.44 -3.09 -2.51
CA ILE A 559 -30.25 -3.50 -1.35
C ILE A 559 -30.87 -2.32 -0.58
N GLY A 560 -30.64 -1.07 -1.02
CA GLY A 560 -31.18 0.13 -0.39
C GLY A 560 -30.54 0.48 0.96
N GLU A 561 -29.34 -0.02 1.26
CA GLU A 561 -28.61 0.30 2.49
C GLU A 561 -27.63 1.47 2.26
N ARG A 562 -27.53 2.35 3.26
CA ARG A 562 -26.60 3.48 3.17
C ARG A 562 -25.15 3.00 3.29
N PHE A 563 -24.29 3.54 2.43
CA PHE A 563 -22.85 3.31 2.46
C PHE A 563 -22.11 4.46 1.79
N THR A 564 -20.89 4.77 2.21
CA THR A 564 -20.05 5.73 1.50
C THR A 564 -18.57 5.41 1.60
N ALA A 565 -17.79 5.84 0.62
CA ALA A 565 -16.33 5.83 0.67
C ALA A 565 -15.77 7.25 0.50
N TYR A 566 -14.80 7.60 1.34
CA TYR A 566 -14.01 8.82 1.30
C TYR A 566 -12.56 8.43 0.97
N ILE A 567 -12.00 8.98 -0.10
CA ILE A 567 -10.66 8.64 -0.56
C ILE A 567 -9.86 9.94 -0.68
N ILE A 568 -8.78 10.05 0.06
CA ILE A 568 -7.87 11.19 0.06
C ILE A 568 -6.55 10.74 -0.55
N THR A 569 -6.14 11.42 -1.61
CA THR A 569 -4.84 11.24 -2.28
C THR A 569 -4.08 12.56 -2.27
N PRO A 570 -2.78 12.58 -2.59
CA PRO A 570 -2.14 13.87 -2.89
C PRO A 570 -2.81 14.49 -4.12
N MET A 571 -2.69 15.82 -4.28
CA MET A 571 -3.24 16.51 -5.45
C MET A 571 -2.59 15.98 -6.73
N TRP A 572 -1.29 15.69 -6.69
CA TRP A 572 -0.55 14.86 -7.63
C TRP A 572 0.57 14.11 -6.88
N PRO A 573 1.08 12.98 -7.39
CA PRO A 573 2.25 12.29 -6.84
C PRO A 573 3.50 13.18 -6.80
N GLU A 574 4.31 13.09 -5.74
CA GLU A 574 5.51 13.91 -5.58
C GLU A 574 6.42 13.87 -6.81
N GLY A 575 6.83 15.06 -7.24
CA GLY A 575 7.67 15.25 -8.42
C GLY A 575 7.16 16.40 -9.27
N ILE A 576 7.90 16.71 -10.33
CA ILE A 576 7.49 17.78 -11.27
C ILE A 576 6.16 17.35 -11.91
N PRO A 577 5.06 18.13 -11.75
CA PRO A 577 3.74 17.65 -12.11
C PRO A 577 3.53 17.51 -13.63
N GLU A 578 4.27 18.26 -14.45
CA GLU A 578 4.34 18.07 -15.90
C GLU A 578 5.25 16.91 -16.32
N GLY A 579 6.01 16.33 -15.39
CA GLY A 579 6.93 15.23 -15.65
C GLY A 579 6.19 13.96 -16.08
N GLY A 580 6.81 13.19 -16.97
CA GLY A 580 6.13 12.05 -17.61
C GLY A 580 5.69 10.95 -16.65
N VAL A 581 6.44 10.71 -15.57
CA VAL A 581 6.04 9.75 -14.52
C VAL A 581 4.76 10.21 -13.82
N VAL A 582 4.71 11.48 -13.38
CA VAL A 582 3.54 12.03 -12.69
C VAL A 582 2.32 12.02 -13.60
N GLN A 583 2.48 12.44 -14.85
CA GLN A 583 1.40 12.45 -15.84
C GLN A 583 0.89 11.03 -16.20
N ALA A 584 1.77 10.03 -16.23
CA ALA A 584 1.35 8.64 -16.42
C ALA A 584 0.55 8.12 -15.21
N ILE A 585 0.97 8.44 -13.99
CA ILE A 585 0.26 8.02 -12.77
C ILE A 585 -1.11 8.68 -12.67
N LEU A 586 -1.23 9.97 -12.98
CA LEU A 586 -2.52 10.67 -13.03
C LEU A 586 -3.46 10.06 -14.07
N HIS A 587 -2.93 9.56 -15.19
CA HIS A 587 -3.74 8.82 -16.16
C HIS A 587 -4.30 7.51 -15.56
N TRP A 588 -3.51 6.79 -14.75
CA TRP A 588 -3.99 5.58 -14.05
C TRP A 588 -5.04 5.89 -12.99
N TYR A 589 -4.90 7.02 -12.27
CA TYR A 589 -5.93 7.50 -11.36
C TYR A 589 -7.23 7.78 -12.12
N ARG A 590 -7.14 8.48 -13.26
CA ARG A 590 -8.29 8.81 -14.10
C ARG A 590 -9.05 7.55 -14.53
N LEU A 591 -8.38 6.53 -15.05
CA LEU A 591 -9.01 5.27 -15.47
C LEU A 591 -9.63 4.50 -14.29
N THR A 592 -8.96 4.52 -13.14
CA THR A 592 -9.47 3.89 -11.92
C THR A 592 -10.76 4.57 -11.45
N MET A 593 -10.78 5.91 -11.40
CA MET A 593 -11.96 6.67 -11.03
C MET A 593 -13.12 6.47 -12.02
N GLU A 594 -12.86 6.43 -13.34
CA GLU A 594 -13.90 6.13 -14.35
C GLU A 594 -14.54 4.77 -14.15
N MET A 595 -13.72 3.74 -13.90
CA MET A 595 -14.22 2.40 -13.64
C MET A 595 -15.13 2.40 -12.40
N MET A 596 -14.68 3.01 -11.30
CA MET A 596 -15.45 3.03 -10.05
C MET A 596 -16.77 3.82 -10.19
N TYR A 597 -16.73 5.04 -10.71
CA TYR A 597 -17.92 5.85 -10.89
C TYR A 597 -18.89 5.25 -11.92
N GLY A 598 -18.39 4.62 -12.98
CA GLY A 598 -19.21 3.89 -13.93
C GLY A 598 -19.97 2.71 -13.32
N ILE A 599 -19.32 1.92 -12.46
CA ILE A 599 -19.97 0.82 -11.72
C ILE A 599 -21.07 1.36 -10.80
N ILE A 600 -20.81 2.47 -10.11
CA ILE A 600 -21.76 3.08 -9.17
C ILE A 600 -22.95 3.71 -9.92
N ALA A 601 -22.71 4.47 -10.99
CA ALA A 601 -23.76 5.08 -11.80
C ALA A 601 -24.69 4.02 -12.38
N LYS A 602 -24.14 2.92 -12.90
CA LYS A 602 -24.92 1.76 -13.37
C LYS A 602 -25.77 1.15 -12.24
N ALA A 603 -25.23 1.01 -11.03
CA ALA A 603 -26.01 0.50 -9.89
C ALA A 603 -27.16 1.45 -9.48
N ILE A 604 -26.96 2.77 -9.56
CA ILE A 604 -27.99 3.78 -9.32
C ILE A 604 -29.11 3.68 -10.36
N GLU A 605 -28.75 3.51 -11.63
CA GLU A 605 -29.69 3.32 -12.73
C GLU A 605 -30.50 2.02 -12.54
N GLU A 606 -29.83 0.88 -12.34
CA GLU A 606 -30.45 -0.44 -12.12
C GLU A 606 -31.40 -0.44 -10.90
N ALA A 607 -31.11 0.35 -9.88
CA ALA A 607 -31.95 0.49 -8.69
C ALA A 607 -33.13 1.48 -8.86
N GLY A 608 -33.27 2.14 -10.01
CA GLY A 608 -34.33 3.14 -10.25
C GLY A 608 -34.14 4.44 -9.43
N LEU A 609 -32.89 4.77 -9.13
CA LEU A 609 -32.48 5.94 -8.32
C LEU A 609 -31.89 7.07 -9.18
N ALA A 610 -31.82 6.91 -10.50
CA ALA A 610 -31.39 7.97 -11.42
C ALA A 610 -32.18 9.27 -11.17
N GLY A 611 -31.47 10.39 -11.05
CA GLY A 611 -32.04 11.72 -10.74
C GLY A 611 -32.48 11.92 -9.27
N LYS A 612 -32.49 10.87 -8.44
CA LYS A 612 -32.79 10.96 -6.99
C LYS A 612 -31.54 11.03 -6.13
N THR A 613 -30.46 10.41 -6.59
CA THR A 613 -29.15 10.40 -5.94
C THR A 613 -28.06 10.57 -6.99
N HIS A 614 -26.86 10.89 -6.54
CA HIS A 614 -25.70 11.13 -7.39
C HIS A 614 -24.56 10.17 -7.01
N PRO A 615 -23.67 9.75 -7.93
CA PRO A 615 -22.52 8.90 -7.56
C PRO A 615 -21.66 9.47 -6.42
N THR A 616 -21.53 10.80 -6.33
CA THR A 616 -20.82 11.49 -5.23
C THR A 616 -21.60 11.54 -3.91
N ASP A 617 -22.85 11.07 -3.86
CA ASP A 617 -23.48 10.72 -2.58
C ASP A 617 -22.83 9.45 -1.98
N TYR A 618 -22.10 8.63 -2.74
CA TYR A 618 -21.53 7.35 -2.28
C TYR A 618 -20.00 7.25 -2.36
N LEU A 619 -19.36 7.92 -3.32
CA LEU A 619 -17.90 7.88 -3.50
C LEU A 619 -17.35 9.29 -3.70
N ASN A 620 -16.39 9.67 -2.87
CA ASN A 620 -15.79 10.99 -2.95
C ASN A 620 -14.26 10.91 -2.90
N PHE A 621 -13.62 11.57 -3.86
CA PHE A 621 -12.18 11.78 -3.91
C PHE A 621 -11.83 13.20 -3.46
N PHE A 622 -10.82 13.30 -2.61
CA PHE A 622 -10.30 14.53 -2.05
C PHE A 622 -8.77 14.56 -2.17
N CYS A 623 -8.22 15.75 -2.01
CA CYS A 623 -6.80 15.97 -1.78
C CYS A 623 -6.60 17.00 -0.66
N LEU A 624 -5.36 17.21 -0.24
CA LEU A 624 -5.05 18.22 0.77
C LEU A 624 -4.28 19.39 0.14
N GLY A 625 -4.56 20.59 0.63
CA GLY A 625 -3.85 21.81 0.24
C GLY A 625 -3.86 22.84 1.36
N ASN A 626 -2.95 23.78 1.28
CA ASN A 626 -2.90 24.91 2.20
C ASN A 626 -2.74 26.22 1.45
N ARG A 627 -3.11 27.32 2.10
CA ARG A 627 -2.91 28.69 1.62
C ARG A 627 -2.71 29.60 2.81
N GLU A 628 -1.70 30.46 2.76
CA GLU A 628 -1.29 31.27 3.91
C GLU A 628 -1.11 32.74 3.55
N ILE A 629 -1.73 33.64 4.29
CA ILE A 629 -1.37 35.06 4.19
C ILE A 629 0.05 35.26 4.69
N LYS A 630 0.78 36.21 4.09
CA LYS A 630 2.11 36.59 4.57
C LYS A 630 2.00 37.26 5.94
N ARG A 631 2.75 36.77 6.93
CA ARG A 631 2.72 37.32 8.31
C ARG A 631 3.93 38.22 8.58
N PRO A 632 3.80 39.20 9.49
CA PRO A 632 4.97 39.93 10.00
C PRO A 632 5.98 38.97 10.65
N GLY A 633 7.27 39.14 10.34
CA GLY A 633 8.33 38.27 10.85
C GLY A 633 8.44 36.90 10.18
N GLU A 634 7.66 36.63 9.12
CA GLU A 634 7.88 35.47 8.26
C GLU A 634 9.25 35.54 7.58
N TYR A 635 9.89 34.38 7.42
CA TYR A 635 11.17 34.26 6.72
C TYR A 635 11.14 34.96 5.35
N VAL A 636 12.14 35.80 5.09
CA VAL A 636 12.31 36.49 3.81
C VAL A 636 13.48 35.85 3.08
N PRO A 637 13.24 35.16 1.95
CA PRO A 637 14.32 34.54 1.19
C PRO A 637 15.23 35.61 0.58
N PRO A 638 16.55 35.36 0.50
CA PRO A 638 17.50 36.27 -0.14
C PRO A 638 17.28 36.36 -1.67
N ASP A 639 16.81 35.27 -2.28
CA ASP A 639 16.60 35.16 -3.73
C ASP A 639 15.11 34.94 -4.03
N LYS A 640 14.73 34.98 -5.32
CA LYS A 640 13.35 34.69 -5.77
C LYS A 640 13.35 33.71 -6.93
N PRO A 641 12.32 32.85 -7.04
CA PRO A 641 12.16 32.00 -8.22
C PRO A 641 12.01 32.84 -9.50
N GLU A 642 12.41 32.26 -10.62
CA GLU A 642 12.24 32.88 -11.94
C GLU A 642 10.75 33.17 -12.23
N PRO A 643 10.41 34.38 -12.70
CA PRO A 643 9.02 34.77 -12.98
C PRO A 643 8.29 33.78 -13.89
N GLU A 644 6.98 33.64 -13.70
CA GLU A 644 6.08 32.78 -14.49
C GLU A 644 6.32 31.26 -14.42
N THR A 645 7.36 30.81 -13.70
CA THR A 645 7.52 29.39 -13.34
C THR A 645 6.45 28.94 -12.36
N ASN A 646 6.20 27.62 -12.27
CA ASN A 646 5.27 27.06 -11.28
C ASN A 646 5.67 27.44 -9.85
N TYR A 647 6.97 27.46 -9.56
CA TYR A 647 7.49 27.86 -8.26
C TYR A 647 7.15 29.30 -7.93
N TRP A 648 7.39 30.22 -8.87
CA TRP A 648 7.04 31.63 -8.70
C TRP A 648 5.54 31.81 -8.50
N LYS A 649 4.71 31.12 -9.29
CA LYS A 649 3.24 31.19 -9.18
C LYS A 649 2.76 30.70 -7.82
N ALA A 650 3.22 29.53 -7.38
CA ALA A 650 2.87 28.99 -6.06
C ALA A 650 3.34 29.90 -4.91
N GLN A 651 4.53 30.51 -5.05
CA GLN A 651 5.05 31.46 -4.07
C GLN A 651 4.21 32.75 -4.00
N VAL A 652 3.84 33.33 -5.14
CA VAL A 652 3.05 34.57 -5.22
C VAL A 652 1.59 34.34 -4.83
N ASN A 653 0.99 33.24 -5.28
CA ASN A 653 -0.38 32.86 -4.96
C ASN A 653 -0.52 32.22 -3.58
N ARG A 654 0.61 31.97 -2.92
CA ARG A 654 0.73 31.61 -1.50
C ARG A 654 0.05 30.31 -1.12
N ARG A 655 0.01 29.36 -2.05
CA ARG A 655 -0.66 28.07 -1.92
C ARG A 655 0.21 26.94 -2.44
N PHE A 656 -0.02 25.76 -1.89
CA PHE A 656 0.55 24.51 -2.41
C PHE A 656 -0.28 23.33 -1.92
N LEU A 657 -0.05 22.14 -2.49
CA LEU A 657 -0.62 20.92 -1.92
C LEU A 657 -0.01 20.65 -0.54
N ILE A 658 -0.74 19.89 0.28
CA ILE A 658 -0.16 19.16 1.41
C ILE A 658 0.00 17.73 0.91
N TYR A 659 1.21 17.19 0.95
CA TYR A 659 1.48 15.89 0.39
C TYR A 659 0.94 14.79 1.27
N VAL A 660 -0.04 14.04 0.76
CA VAL A 660 -0.61 12.88 1.43
C VAL A 660 0.31 11.70 1.18
N HIS A 661 1.24 11.46 2.09
CA HIS A 661 2.08 10.27 2.09
C HIS A 661 1.50 9.13 2.93
N ALA A 662 0.38 9.35 3.61
CA ALA A 662 -0.34 8.33 4.37
C ALA A 662 -0.57 7.02 3.59
N LYS A 663 -0.73 5.91 4.32
CA LYS A 663 -1.25 4.62 3.82
C LYS A 663 -2.20 4.01 4.85
N LEU A 664 -3.41 4.56 4.91
CA LEU A 664 -4.44 4.25 5.89
C LEU A 664 -5.73 3.79 5.22
N MET A 665 -6.40 2.83 5.87
CA MET A 665 -7.83 2.59 5.69
C MET A 665 -8.51 2.42 7.05
N ILE A 666 -9.61 3.14 7.26
CA ILE A 666 -10.53 2.97 8.40
C ILE A 666 -11.85 2.44 7.86
N VAL A 667 -12.36 1.40 8.51
CA VAL A 667 -13.64 0.77 8.17
C VAL A 667 -14.57 0.88 9.37
N ASP A 668 -15.74 1.49 9.14
CA ASP A 668 -16.85 1.56 10.10
C ASP A 668 -16.49 2.12 11.50
N ASP A 669 -15.44 2.93 11.61
CA ASP A 669 -14.90 3.45 12.89
C ASP A 669 -14.43 2.36 13.88
N GLU A 670 -14.35 1.08 13.46
CA GLU A 670 -14.04 -0.06 14.32
C GLU A 670 -12.75 -0.80 13.95
N TYR A 671 -12.36 -0.76 12.67
CA TYR A 671 -11.17 -1.46 12.16
C TYR A 671 -10.26 -0.49 11.39
N VAL A 672 -8.95 -0.65 11.55
CA VAL A 672 -7.94 0.19 10.91
C VAL A 672 -6.82 -0.64 10.29
N ILE A 673 -6.39 -0.27 9.08
CA ILE A 673 -5.15 -0.75 8.44
C ILE A 673 -4.20 0.43 8.30
N ILE A 674 -2.98 0.31 8.84
CA ILE A 674 -1.89 1.29 8.67
C ILE A 674 -0.60 0.55 8.31
N GLY A 675 0.16 1.11 7.39
CA GLY A 675 1.46 0.55 7.01
C GLY A 675 2.22 1.40 6.02
N SER A 676 3.02 0.71 5.20
CA SER A 676 3.86 1.30 4.15
C SER A 676 3.28 1.14 2.74
N ALA A 677 2.32 0.21 2.57
CA ALA A 677 1.79 -0.17 1.27
C ALA A 677 0.83 0.86 0.67
N ASN A 678 1.19 1.36 -0.51
CA ASN A 678 0.32 2.17 -1.33
C ASN A 678 -0.79 1.36 -1.99
N LEU A 679 -1.89 2.00 -2.42
CA LEU A 679 -2.92 1.34 -3.22
C LEU A 679 -2.56 1.41 -4.71
N ASN A 680 -1.51 0.68 -5.05
CA ASN A 680 -1.02 0.45 -6.40
C ASN A 680 -0.49 -0.99 -6.54
N GLN A 681 -0.13 -1.41 -7.74
CA GLN A 681 0.39 -2.75 -7.97
C GLN A 681 1.77 -2.95 -7.36
N ARG A 682 2.66 -1.95 -7.43
CA ARG A 682 3.99 -1.96 -6.77
C ARG A 682 3.94 -2.43 -5.32
N SER A 683 3.01 -1.92 -4.52
CA SER A 683 2.89 -2.27 -3.10
C SER A 683 2.03 -3.50 -2.83
N LEU A 684 1.05 -3.83 -3.69
CA LEU A 684 0.07 -4.89 -3.42
C LEU A 684 0.39 -6.23 -4.11
N ALA A 685 1.36 -6.27 -5.03
CA ALA A 685 1.73 -7.49 -5.75
C ALA A 685 2.52 -8.51 -4.94
N GLY A 686 3.14 -8.13 -3.81
CA GLY A 686 3.96 -9.03 -3.00
C GLY A 686 5.36 -9.33 -3.55
N ASP A 687 5.53 -9.37 -4.87
CA ASP A 687 6.79 -9.65 -5.57
C ASP A 687 7.46 -8.41 -6.18
N ARG A 688 6.94 -7.22 -5.89
CA ARG A 688 7.48 -5.93 -6.34
C ARG A 688 8.22 -5.24 -5.19
N ASP A 689 7.66 -4.18 -4.61
CA ASP A 689 8.23 -3.57 -3.41
C ASP A 689 7.91 -4.43 -2.18
N THR A 690 8.84 -4.49 -1.22
CA THR A 690 8.51 -5.12 0.06
C THR A 690 7.81 -4.12 0.96
N GLU A 691 6.64 -4.48 1.48
CA GLU A 691 5.79 -3.64 2.33
C GLU A 691 5.42 -4.38 3.61
N ILE A 692 4.97 -3.62 4.61
CA ILE A 692 4.43 -4.13 5.87
C ILE A 692 3.29 -3.23 6.34
N ALA A 693 2.25 -3.84 6.90
CA ALA A 693 1.11 -3.16 7.51
C ALA A 693 0.60 -3.95 8.72
N HIS A 694 -0.26 -3.33 9.53
CA HIS A 694 -1.09 -4.05 10.49
C HIS A 694 -2.55 -3.72 10.25
N GLY A 695 -3.42 -4.70 10.51
CA GLY A 695 -4.85 -4.50 10.67
C GLY A 695 -5.24 -4.72 12.11
N SER A 696 -6.00 -3.79 12.70
CA SER A 696 -6.31 -3.83 14.13
C SER A 696 -7.67 -3.25 14.47
N TYR A 697 -8.22 -3.72 15.59
CA TYR A 697 -9.48 -3.26 16.18
C TYR A 697 -9.45 -3.47 17.69
N GLN A 698 -10.35 -2.79 18.39
CA GLN A 698 -10.58 -2.98 19.81
C GLN A 698 -11.84 -3.84 20.02
N PRO A 699 -11.72 -5.08 20.55
CA PRO A 699 -12.87 -5.98 20.75
C PRO A 699 -14.02 -5.36 21.56
N ALA A 700 -13.71 -4.44 22.48
CA ALA A 700 -14.71 -3.77 23.32
C ALA A 700 -15.48 -2.64 22.61
N TYR A 701 -15.04 -2.20 21.43
CA TYR A 701 -15.56 -1.01 20.74
C TYR A 701 -15.94 -1.30 19.28
N LEU A 702 -16.70 -2.36 19.07
CA LEU A 702 -17.27 -2.73 17.78
C LEU A 702 -18.67 -2.14 17.59
N ASN A 703 -19.12 -2.00 16.34
CA ASN A 703 -20.50 -1.66 16.05
C ASN A 703 -21.43 -2.81 16.43
N ALA A 704 -22.54 -2.50 17.09
CA ALA A 704 -23.60 -3.43 17.46
C ALA A 704 -24.96 -2.89 17.01
N GLU A 705 -26.02 -3.69 17.14
CA GLU A 705 -27.38 -3.29 16.74
C GLU A 705 -27.87 -2.02 17.45
N HIS A 706 -27.38 -1.76 18.67
CA HIS A 706 -27.77 -0.62 19.50
C HIS A 706 -26.58 0.25 19.98
N GLY A 707 -25.45 0.21 19.27
CA GLY A 707 -24.26 0.97 19.65
C GLY A 707 -23.30 1.13 18.49
N GLN A 708 -22.60 2.26 18.47
CA GLN A 708 -21.59 2.54 17.45
C GLN A 708 -20.19 2.45 18.05
N ALA A 709 -19.23 2.06 17.21
CA ALA A 709 -17.83 2.11 17.59
C ALA A 709 -17.45 3.55 17.98
N ARG A 710 -16.99 3.71 19.22
CA ARG A 710 -16.52 4.98 19.82
C ARG A 710 -15.21 4.77 20.57
N GLY A 711 -14.39 3.83 20.11
CA GLY A 711 -13.05 3.56 20.60
C GLY A 711 -12.00 4.49 19.98
N LEU A 712 -10.74 4.09 20.06
CA LEU A 712 -9.60 4.86 19.56
C LEU A 712 -9.58 4.97 18.02
N VAL A 713 -10.13 4.00 17.28
CA VAL A 713 -10.26 4.10 15.81
C VAL A 713 -11.17 5.28 15.44
N HIS A 714 -12.36 5.37 16.05
CA HIS A 714 -13.25 6.52 15.95
C HIS A 714 -12.55 7.84 16.34
N GLY A 715 -11.87 7.85 17.49
CA GLY A 715 -11.15 9.02 17.99
C GLY A 715 -10.11 9.54 17.01
N TYR A 716 -9.34 8.62 16.42
CA TYR A 716 -8.32 8.91 15.43
C TYR A 716 -8.92 9.48 14.14
N ARG A 717 -9.99 8.86 13.61
CA ARG A 717 -10.71 9.35 12.42
C ARG A 717 -11.31 10.75 12.63
N MET A 718 -11.88 11.02 13.81
CA MET A 718 -12.35 12.37 14.17
C MET A 718 -11.20 13.38 14.29
N SER A 719 -10.01 12.95 14.76
CA SER A 719 -8.82 13.80 14.86
C SER A 719 -8.27 14.19 13.49
N LEU A 720 -8.23 13.24 12.55
CA LEU A 720 -7.89 13.50 11.15
C LEU A 720 -8.87 14.49 10.52
N TRP A 721 -10.18 14.27 10.70
CA TRP A 721 -11.18 15.22 10.18
C TRP A 721 -11.08 16.60 10.84
N TYR A 722 -10.68 16.68 12.11
CA TYR A 722 -10.45 17.95 12.81
C TYR A 722 -9.32 18.76 12.17
N GLU A 723 -8.19 18.12 11.89
CA GLU A 723 -7.09 18.69 11.12
C GLU A 723 -7.56 19.13 9.73
N HIS A 724 -8.23 18.23 9.01
CA HIS A 724 -8.55 18.44 7.61
C HIS A 724 -9.62 19.51 7.39
N PHE A 725 -10.61 19.67 8.27
CA PHE A 725 -11.66 20.69 8.09
C PHE A 725 -12.53 20.97 9.33
N MET A 726 -12.82 19.97 10.17
CA MET A 726 -13.85 20.07 11.22
C MET A 726 -13.55 21.14 12.27
N SER A 727 -12.28 21.50 12.51
CA SER A 727 -11.89 22.57 13.44
C SER A 727 -12.55 23.93 13.14
N HIS A 728 -12.94 24.17 11.89
CA HIS A 728 -13.61 25.40 11.45
C HIS A 728 -15.14 25.28 11.36
N HIS A 729 -15.69 24.10 11.69
CA HIS A 729 -17.13 23.80 11.59
C HIS A 729 -17.70 23.18 12.88
N PRO A 730 -17.55 23.84 14.06
CA PRO A 730 -17.97 23.26 15.34
C PRO A 730 -19.48 22.95 15.44
N GLY A 731 -20.32 23.67 14.67
CA GLY A 731 -21.77 23.44 14.62
C GLY A 731 -22.18 22.13 13.94
N LEU A 732 -21.28 21.48 13.18
CA LEU A 732 -21.55 20.27 12.42
C LEU A 732 -20.98 19.00 13.08
N HIS A 733 -20.41 19.11 14.28
CA HIS A 733 -19.75 17.98 14.96
C HIS A 733 -20.61 16.71 15.02
N ARG A 734 -21.92 16.84 15.28
CA ARG A 734 -22.85 15.69 15.35
C ARG A 734 -23.03 14.99 14.01
N VAL A 735 -22.95 15.73 12.91
CA VAL A 735 -23.07 15.20 11.55
C VAL A 735 -21.90 14.28 11.24
N PHE A 736 -20.69 14.68 11.67
CA PHE A 736 -19.45 13.93 11.43
C PHE A 736 -19.29 12.66 12.30
N LEU A 737 -20.22 12.42 13.24
CA LEU A 737 -20.29 11.16 14.00
C LEU A 737 -20.90 10.01 13.17
N GLU A 738 -21.55 10.33 12.06
CA GLU A 738 -22.24 9.39 11.18
C GLU A 738 -21.71 9.52 9.74
N PRO A 739 -20.45 9.09 9.47
CA PRO A 739 -19.79 9.35 8.19
C PRO A 739 -20.53 8.75 7.00
N GLU A 740 -21.28 7.66 7.18
CA GLU A 740 -22.10 7.09 6.12
C GLU A 740 -23.31 7.94 5.77
N SER A 741 -23.80 8.80 6.67
CA SER A 741 -25.05 9.53 6.43
C SER A 741 -24.97 10.44 5.20
N LEU A 742 -26.10 10.61 4.51
CA LEU A 742 -26.18 11.52 3.36
C LEU A 742 -25.93 12.98 3.79
N GLU A 743 -26.38 13.34 4.99
CA GLU A 743 -26.11 14.64 5.59
C GLU A 743 -24.61 14.89 5.75
N CYS A 744 -23.86 13.90 6.28
CA CYS A 744 -22.41 14.01 6.41
C CYS A 744 -21.71 14.14 5.07
N VAL A 745 -22.02 13.28 4.10
CA VAL A 745 -21.40 13.37 2.77
C VAL A 745 -21.62 14.73 2.13
N ARG A 746 -22.85 15.25 2.17
CA ARG A 746 -23.16 16.55 1.59
C ARG A 746 -22.53 17.71 2.36
N ALA A 747 -22.47 17.62 3.69
CA ALA A 747 -21.77 18.61 4.51
C ALA A 747 -20.28 18.66 4.18
N VAL A 748 -19.60 17.51 4.13
CA VAL A 748 -18.18 17.42 3.77
C VAL A 748 -17.96 18.00 2.37
N ARG A 749 -18.75 17.57 1.37
CA ARG A 749 -18.63 18.11 0.00
C ARG A 749 -18.82 19.62 -0.07
N SER A 750 -19.84 20.15 0.60
CA SER A 750 -20.09 21.61 0.60
C SER A 750 -18.94 22.39 1.24
N ILE A 751 -18.36 21.86 2.33
CA ILE A 751 -17.17 22.44 2.96
C ILE A 751 -16.00 22.44 1.98
N THR A 752 -15.72 21.30 1.34
CA THR A 752 -14.59 21.17 0.43
C THR A 752 -14.76 22.03 -0.83
N GLU A 753 -15.97 22.16 -1.37
CA GLU A 753 -16.27 23.06 -2.49
C GLU A 753 -15.96 24.53 -2.12
N ASN A 754 -16.32 24.97 -0.90
CA ASN A 754 -15.98 26.31 -0.42
C ASN A 754 -14.47 26.50 -0.16
N LEU A 755 -13.79 25.46 0.34
CA LEU A 755 -12.33 25.49 0.52
C LEU A 755 -11.63 25.57 -0.84
N TRP A 756 -12.12 24.86 -1.86
CA TRP A 756 -11.60 24.94 -3.22
C TRP A 756 -11.69 26.35 -3.79
N GLU A 757 -12.85 27.02 -3.67
CA GLU A 757 -13.04 28.41 -4.11
C GLU A 757 -12.01 29.35 -3.49
N LYS A 758 -11.75 29.20 -2.18
CA LYS A 758 -10.72 29.96 -1.45
C LYS A 758 -9.30 29.59 -1.85
N TYR A 759 -9.06 28.32 -2.17
CA TYR A 759 -7.77 27.84 -2.63
C TYR A 759 -7.41 28.42 -3.99
N ILE A 760 -8.38 28.42 -4.93
CA ILE A 760 -8.14 28.88 -6.31
C ILE A 760 -8.30 30.40 -6.51
N GLY A 761 -9.05 31.08 -5.63
CA GLY A 761 -9.45 32.48 -5.81
C GLY A 761 -8.28 33.49 -5.87
N ASP A 762 -8.56 34.69 -6.38
CA ASP A 762 -7.55 35.73 -6.58
C ASP A 762 -7.01 36.31 -5.26
N GLU A 763 -7.85 36.38 -4.22
CA GLU A 763 -7.45 36.86 -2.90
C GLU A 763 -6.68 35.79 -2.12
N VAL A 764 -5.49 36.14 -1.63
CA VAL A 764 -4.72 35.27 -0.73
C VAL A 764 -5.35 35.31 0.68
N VAL A 765 -5.84 34.15 1.13
CA VAL A 765 -6.43 33.96 2.45
C VAL A 765 -5.74 32.84 3.21
N ASN A 766 -5.87 32.80 4.54
CA ASN A 766 -5.56 31.59 5.29
C ASN A 766 -6.68 30.59 5.02
N LEU A 767 -6.34 29.38 4.57
CA LEU A 767 -7.33 28.36 4.28
C LEU A 767 -7.91 27.81 5.60
N PRO A 768 -9.24 27.88 5.84
CA PRO A 768 -9.85 27.44 7.08
C PRO A 768 -10.12 25.92 7.05
N GLY A 769 -9.06 25.14 6.90
CA GLY A 769 -9.09 23.70 6.64
C GLY A 769 -8.21 23.35 5.43
N HIS A 770 -7.94 22.07 5.26
CA HIS A 770 -7.01 21.54 4.25
C HIS A 770 -7.68 20.63 3.23
N LEU A 771 -8.87 20.09 3.51
CA LEU A 771 -9.55 19.16 2.62
C LEU A 771 -10.11 19.87 1.39
N LEU A 772 -9.61 19.50 0.23
CA LEU A 772 -10.05 19.98 -1.08
C LEU A 772 -10.71 18.82 -1.84
N PRO A 773 -11.72 19.07 -2.69
CA PRO A 773 -12.15 18.06 -3.65
C PRO A 773 -10.94 17.72 -4.54
N PHE A 774 -10.77 16.44 -4.89
CA PHE A 774 -9.88 16.13 -6.00
C PHE A 774 -10.45 16.86 -7.23
N PRO A 775 -9.65 17.54 -8.07
CA PRO A 775 -10.15 18.57 -8.99
C PRO A 775 -10.82 18.01 -10.26
N VAL A 776 -11.77 17.10 -10.06
CA VAL A 776 -12.62 16.47 -11.07
C VAL A 776 -14.09 16.68 -10.69
N ARG A 777 -14.93 16.83 -11.70
CA ARG A 777 -16.39 16.81 -11.62
C ARG A 777 -16.88 15.45 -12.09
N VAL A 778 -17.94 14.96 -11.47
CA VAL A 778 -18.57 13.67 -11.79
C VAL A 778 -19.99 13.96 -12.28
N SER A 779 -20.38 13.40 -13.43
CA SER A 779 -21.76 13.46 -13.92
C SER A 779 -22.66 12.41 -13.24
N ALA A 780 -23.97 12.47 -13.50
CA ALA A 780 -24.92 11.46 -13.00
C ALA A 780 -24.64 10.07 -13.60
N GLU A 781 -24.05 10.03 -14.80
CA GLU A 781 -23.65 8.83 -15.55
C GLU A 781 -22.25 8.33 -15.15
N GLY A 782 -21.58 9.01 -14.22
CA GLY A 782 -20.25 8.64 -13.74
C GLY A 782 -19.10 9.07 -14.67
N GLU A 783 -19.34 9.97 -15.61
CA GLU A 783 -18.30 10.56 -16.45
C GLU A 783 -17.52 11.63 -15.69
N LEU A 784 -16.21 11.74 -15.94
CA LEU A 784 -15.38 12.76 -15.28
C LEU A 784 -14.99 13.89 -16.24
N SER A 785 -14.98 15.11 -15.72
CA SER A 785 -14.43 16.31 -16.35
C SER A 785 -13.61 17.10 -15.33
N GLU A 786 -12.79 18.03 -15.77
CA GLU A 786 -11.91 18.79 -14.89
C GLU A 786 -12.67 19.92 -14.16
N LEU A 787 -12.29 20.19 -12.91
CA LEU A 787 -12.90 21.27 -12.12
C LEU A 787 -12.42 22.64 -12.57
N THR A 788 -11.17 22.73 -13.05
CA THR A 788 -10.53 23.93 -13.60
C THR A 788 -10.87 24.13 -15.07
N ALA A 789 -10.95 25.39 -15.50
CA ALA A 789 -11.37 25.73 -16.86
C ALA A 789 -10.32 25.36 -17.94
N ASP A 790 -9.05 25.34 -17.57
CA ASP A 790 -7.91 25.00 -18.44
C ASP A 790 -7.50 23.51 -18.32
N GLY A 791 -8.18 22.74 -17.47
CA GLY A 791 -7.89 21.34 -17.21
C GLY A 791 -6.57 21.07 -16.48
N CYS A 792 -5.92 22.11 -15.95
CA CYS A 792 -4.63 22.01 -15.28
C CYS A 792 -4.75 22.22 -13.76
N PHE A 793 -3.78 21.72 -12.99
CA PHE A 793 -3.70 22.03 -11.57
C PHE A 793 -3.33 23.51 -11.35
N PRO A 794 -3.85 24.16 -10.29
CA PRO A 794 -3.53 25.55 -9.99
C PRO A 794 -2.02 25.80 -9.95
N ASP A 795 -1.58 26.91 -10.55
CA ASP A 795 -0.17 27.35 -10.64
C ASP A 795 0.74 26.51 -11.54
N THR A 796 0.20 25.52 -12.26
CA THR A 796 0.96 24.62 -13.14
C THR A 796 0.47 24.65 -14.59
N LYS A 797 1.13 23.90 -15.47
CA LYS A 797 0.62 23.50 -16.78
C LYS A 797 0.32 21.99 -16.84
N ALA A 798 0.29 21.34 -15.68
CA ALA A 798 0.13 19.91 -15.56
C ALA A 798 -1.35 19.53 -15.70
N SER A 799 -1.65 18.64 -16.65
CA SER A 799 -2.99 18.12 -16.86
C SER A 799 -3.45 17.33 -15.65
N ILE A 800 -4.67 17.61 -15.17
CA ILE A 800 -5.33 16.84 -14.10
C ILE A 800 -5.67 15.43 -14.58
N LYS A 801 -5.97 15.28 -15.87
CA LYS A 801 -6.31 13.99 -16.49
C LYS A 801 -5.11 13.05 -16.60
N GLY A 802 -3.89 13.59 -16.51
CA GLY A 802 -2.67 12.88 -16.90
C GLY A 802 -2.50 12.82 -18.43
N ASP A 803 -1.45 12.10 -18.86
CA ASP A 803 -1.15 11.86 -20.27
C ASP A 803 -0.85 10.38 -20.52
N GLY A 804 -1.80 9.72 -21.17
CA GLY A 804 -1.67 8.30 -21.49
C GLY A 804 -0.77 7.98 -22.69
N SER A 805 -0.32 8.97 -23.46
CA SER A 805 0.58 8.76 -24.60
C SER A 805 2.02 8.44 -24.17
N LEU A 806 2.40 8.79 -22.94
CA LEU A 806 3.75 8.62 -22.39
C LEU A 806 4.09 7.15 -22.04
N LYS A 807 3.14 6.24 -22.21
CA LYS A 807 3.24 4.81 -21.87
C LYS A 807 4.07 3.97 -22.85
N SER A 808 4.17 4.40 -24.11
CA SER A 808 4.54 3.49 -25.20
C SER A 808 5.93 3.73 -25.81
N LEU A 809 6.70 4.71 -25.33
CA LEU A 809 8.03 5.01 -25.90
C LEU A 809 9.15 5.28 -24.87
N ALA A 810 8.85 5.51 -23.58
CA ALA A 810 9.87 5.90 -22.59
C ALA A 810 9.71 5.33 -21.16
N ILE A 811 8.50 5.03 -20.67
CA ILE A 811 8.27 4.58 -19.28
C ILE A 811 7.32 3.37 -19.25
N PRO A 812 7.80 2.15 -18.95
CA PRO A 812 6.95 0.97 -18.87
C PRO A 812 5.89 1.09 -17.77
N PRO A 813 4.65 0.57 -17.97
CA PRO A 813 3.61 0.59 -16.93
C PRO A 813 4.05 -0.04 -15.62
N MET A 814 4.96 -1.02 -15.64
CA MET A 814 5.51 -1.67 -14.45
C MET A 814 6.16 -0.67 -13.47
N VAL A 815 6.74 0.41 -13.99
CA VAL A 815 7.39 1.47 -13.19
C VAL A 815 6.35 2.34 -12.50
N THR A 816 5.24 2.63 -13.19
CA THR A 816 4.21 3.60 -12.78
C THR A 816 2.98 2.99 -12.11
N ASN A 817 2.84 1.65 -12.11
CA ASN A 817 1.62 0.94 -11.68
C ASN A 817 1.65 0.39 -10.27
#